data_AF-A0A961FCT6-F1
#
_entry.id   AF-A0A961FCT6-F1
#
_cell.length_a   1.000
_cell.length_b   1.000
_cell.length_c   1.000
_cell.angle_alpha   90.00
_cell.angle_beta   90.00
_cell.angle_gamma   90.00
#
_symmetry.space_group_name_H-M   'P 1'
#
loop_
_entity.id
_entity.type
_entity.pdbx_description
1 polymer ?
#
loop_
_entity_poly.entity_id
_entity_poly.type
_entity_poly.pdbx_seq_one_letter_code
_entity_poly.pdbx_strand_id
1 'polypeptide(L)'
;MELFIALFLLYVAYRVAKALFFQKKPIKQIENLVYFEEDKPSGKPAKWYGWTQSITVQAYPIKDGLVYVGELLLDTSGYNNDACLINPKLKVSPADPWEAGDEISYWPAYASISPKCRGAYLKWLASGRSEPEANIGYVFLFFYGLERRLFLDGQREGISDEERLNIIEEVKRLLKIYGSNRSFRGYAANFLAMEWVLYQSDKPIPDYIDFEDRYCSEPFQVVLAQYVAQYKPIPVDIMLQWLILHPEFGLRTPARRCAKEFRSLFKTRYQQKFGDGLIVKPNKTPLKLEYHSASPSLKGDLKLKFPKLPNPFILTSPLKKISSLVEECTLELESYSRYLGRKGNEPQSLNALALLPQELFNQFPKLHQTKLELSELASEAPSLLDTGTLYKILGESVPVEINKKESKNLAEVMEKIGFGIAPDTRFHNIKINPEGHVVIFPRGHGVDFQPSREFCRISIILRLGAIVSQIDNDLSPAEEKTLQFLIKDNRELNSIEKDSLEAFLYWCLRTSQGTSDLKKKFLSMSLEEKIAISHILISVAHADGYIDPREIKQLEKLYSTLGLDKDQVTKDIHALATTATEPVVISHRDEEASFSIPKDLASTSGKKLSRGFSLNEELIKLRQEETRQVKGVLEEIFEGQSEEEAGSRLSSEKLVESTNPLSGLDQAHQNLLDRLVLQENWKRSSFYQICDELGLMVDGAMEVLNEWAFDHANAPLIDDGEPIYIDVNLAKEIIHDQ
;
A
#
# COMPACT_ATOMS: atom_id res chain seq x y z
N MET A 1 -42.77 -19.55 42.63
CA MET A 1 -41.53 -19.73 43.42
C MET A 1 -41.22 -21.20 43.63
N GLU A 2 -41.87 -21.89 44.56
CA GLU A 2 -41.51 -23.27 44.97
C GLU A 2 -41.41 -24.27 43.81
N LEU A 3 -42.35 -24.25 42.86
CA LEU A 3 -42.36 -25.17 41.71
C LEU A 3 -41.15 -24.97 40.77
N PHE A 4 -40.60 -23.75 40.68
CA PHE A 4 -39.34 -23.48 39.97
C PHE A 4 -38.12 -23.96 40.76
N ILE A 5 -38.13 -23.82 42.09
CA ILE A 5 -37.06 -24.33 42.96
C ILE A 5 -37.03 -25.86 42.89
N ALA A 6 -38.20 -26.52 42.90
CA ALA A 6 -38.34 -27.96 42.71
C ALA A 6 -37.78 -28.41 41.34
N LEU A 7 -38.16 -27.74 40.24
CA LEU A 7 -37.62 -28.03 38.90
C LEU A 7 -36.11 -27.81 38.82
N PHE A 8 -35.58 -26.76 39.44
CA PHE A 8 -34.14 -26.49 39.48
C PHE A 8 -33.38 -27.57 40.27
N LEU A 9 -33.88 -27.95 41.46
CA LEU A 9 -33.30 -29.04 42.25
C LEU A 9 -33.38 -30.39 41.51
N LEU A 10 -34.45 -30.66 40.77
CA LEU A 10 -34.61 -31.87 39.97
C LEU A 10 -33.64 -31.86 38.76
N TYR A 11 -33.42 -30.70 38.13
CA TYR A 11 -32.40 -30.52 37.09
C TYR A 11 -30.97 -30.69 37.62
N VAL A 12 -30.65 -30.16 38.81
CA VAL A 12 -29.36 -30.33 39.46
C VAL A 12 -29.15 -31.79 39.89
N ALA A 13 -30.16 -32.43 40.47
CA ALA A 13 -30.13 -33.86 40.78
C ALA A 13 -29.95 -34.72 39.52
N TYR A 14 -30.62 -34.38 38.40
CA TYR A 14 -30.42 -35.03 37.11
C TYR A 14 -29.00 -34.81 36.55
N ARG A 15 -28.42 -33.60 36.66
CA ARG A 15 -27.03 -33.30 36.29
C ARG A 15 -26.04 -34.13 37.11
N VAL A 16 -26.22 -34.22 38.43
CA VAL A 16 -25.36 -35.00 39.34
C VAL A 16 -25.52 -36.50 39.11
N ALA A 17 -26.75 -37.01 38.98
CA ALA A 17 -27.02 -38.40 38.63
C ALA A 17 -26.40 -38.76 37.27
N LYS A 18 -26.52 -37.88 36.26
CA LYS A 18 -25.87 -38.07 34.95
C LYS A 18 -24.34 -38.07 35.06
N ALA A 19 -23.74 -37.22 35.89
CA ALA A 19 -22.29 -37.23 36.14
C ALA A 19 -21.82 -38.52 36.83
N LEU A 20 -22.60 -39.06 37.78
CA LEU A 20 -22.30 -40.31 38.48
C LEU A 20 -22.49 -41.55 37.59
N PHE A 21 -23.59 -41.61 36.82
CA PHE A 21 -23.85 -42.72 35.88
C PHE A 21 -23.00 -42.68 34.60
N PHE A 22 -22.33 -41.56 34.30
CA PHE A 22 -21.30 -41.47 33.25
C PHE A 22 -19.86 -41.57 33.79
N GLN A 23 -19.66 -42.17 34.98
CA GLN A 23 -18.41 -42.89 35.20
C GLN A 23 -18.25 -43.94 34.09
N LYS A 24 -17.12 -43.92 33.39
CA LYS A 24 -16.86 -44.80 32.24
C LYS A 24 -17.08 -46.25 32.64
N LYS A 25 -18.06 -46.93 32.02
CA LYS A 25 -18.00 -48.40 31.94
C LYS A 25 -16.63 -48.76 31.34
N PRO A 26 -15.86 -49.68 31.93
CA PRO A 26 -14.67 -50.19 31.27
C PRO A 26 -15.14 -50.91 30.00
N ILE A 27 -14.85 -50.34 28.85
CA ILE A 27 -15.02 -51.04 27.57
C ILE A 27 -13.99 -52.16 27.61
N LYS A 28 -14.45 -53.41 27.72
CA LYS A 28 -13.64 -54.59 27.40
C LYS A 28 -13.39 -54.59 25.89
N GLN A 29 -12.47 -53.73 25.47
CA GLN A 29 -11.82 -53.85 24.17
C GLN A 29 -10.98 -55.13 24.24
N ILE A 30 -11.14 -56.01 23.26
CA ILE A 30 -10.66 -57.38 23.34
C ILE A 30 -9.13 -57.39 23.48
N GLU A 31 -8.63 -58.16 24.45
CA GLU A 31 -7.19 -58.36 24.70
C GLU A 31 -6.55 -59.12 23.54
N ASN A 32 -6.11 -58.36 22.54
CA ASN A 32 -5.04 -58.71 21.60
C ASN A 32 -4.23 -57.45 21.21
N LEU A 33 -4.14 -56.50 22.15
CA LEU A 33 -3.02 -55.58 22.19
C LEU A 33 -1.78 -56.38 22.57
N VAL A 34 -1.07 -56.86 21.54
CA VAL A 34 0.35 -57.18 21.68
C VAL A 34 1.02 -55.88 22.13
N TYR A 35 1.39 -55.83 23.42
CA TYR A 35 2.42 -54.90 23.85
C TYR A 35 3.70 -55.33 23.13
N PHE A 36 3.96 -54.68 22.00
CA PHE A 36 5.34 -54.51 21.57
C PHE A 36 6.00 -53.67 22.66
N GLU A 37 6.71 -54.34 23.56
CA GLU A 37 7.86 -53.73 24.19
C GLU A 37 8.82 -53.39 23.04
N GLU A 38 8.72 -52.15 22.52
CA GLU A 38 9.78 -51.61 21.68
C GLU A 38 11.04 -51.59 22.53
N ASP A 39 11.95 -52.54 22.26
CA ASP A 39 13.24 -52.67 22.93
C ASP A 39 13.92 -51.30 22.94
N LYS A 40 13.96 -50.66 24.11
CA LYS A 40 14.50 -49.30 24.22
C LYS A 40 15.92 -49.28 23.65
N PRO A 41 16.27 -48.28 22.82
CA PRO A 41 17.57 -48.20 22.19
C PRO A 41 18.71 -48.47 23.17
N SER A 42 19.55 -49.44 22.83
CA SER A 42 20.60 -49.95 23.71
C SER A 42 21.87 -50.25 22.92
N GLY A 43 23.01 -50.11 23.60
CA GLY A 43 24.34 -50.21 22.99
C GLY A 43 25.29 -49.17 23.57
N LYS A 44 26.40 -48.95 22.87
CA LYS A 44 27.39 -47.92 23.25
C LYS A 44 26.80 -46.51 23.11
N PRO A 45 26.92 -45.63 24.12
CA PRO A 45 26.47 -44.24 24.01
C PRO A 45 27.22 -43.52 22.88
N ALA A 46 26.53 -42.62 22.20
CA ALA A 46 27.12 -41.82 21.15
C ALA A 46 28.13 -40.81 21.70
N LYS A 47 29.22 -40.64 20.96
CA LYS A 47 30.16 -39.54 21.17
C LYS A 47 29.88 -38.45 20.14
N TRP A 48 29.82 -37.21 20.60
CA TRP A 48 29.97 -36.02 19.76
C TRP A 48 31.43 -35.86 19.33
N TYR A 49 31.67 -35.72 18.04
CA TYR A 49 32.96 -35.35 17.47
C TYR A 49 32.87 -33.89 17.05
N GLY A 50 33.54 -33.00 17.78
CA GLY A 50 33.55 -31.56 17.49
C GLY A 50 34.30 -31.20 16.20
N TRP A 51 34.39 -29.92 15.89
CA TRP A 51 35.13 -29.41 14.72
C TRP A 51 36.57 -29.95 14.68
N THR A 52 37.03 -30.37 13.50
CA THR A 52 38.32 -31.06 13.23
C THR A 52 38.54 -32.42 13.93
N GLN A 53 37.59 -32.92 14.73
CA GLN A 53 37.73 -34.25 15.36
C GLN A 53 37.36 -35.36 14.37
N SER A 54 38.36 -35.86 13.65
CA SER A 54 38.17 -36.90 12.64
C SER A 54 37.64 -38.22 13.21
N ILE A 55 36.70 -38.86 12.50
CA ILE A 55 36.19 -40.20 12.78
C ILE A 55 35.97 -40.97 11.46
N THR A 56 36.27 -42.27 11.45
CA THR A 56 35.99 -43.14 10.30
C THR A 56 34.77 -43.99 10.59
N VAL A 57 33.75 -43.90 9.73
CA VAL A 57 32.51 -44.69 9.81
C VAL A 57 32.51 -45.68 8.66
N GLN A 58 32.76 -46.96 8.98
CA GLN A 58 32.97 -48.03 8.00
C GLN A 58 34.08 -47.67 7.01
N ALA A 59 33.76 -47.33 5.76
CA ALA A 59 34.72 -46.94 4.73
C ALA A 59 34.94 -45.41 4.59
N TYR A 60 34.21 -44.59 5.36
CA TYR A 60 34.10 -43.15 5.14
C TYR A 60 34.85 -42.34 6.22
N PRO A 61 35.95 -41.65 5.89
CA PRO A 61 36.69 -40.80 6.84
C PRO A 61 36.08 -39.40 6.91
N ILE A 62 35.28 -39.14 7.94
CA ILE A 62 34.72 -37.82 8.25
C ILE A 62 35.80 -37.02 8.99
N LYS A 63 36.43 -36.05 8.32
CA LYS A 63 37.58 -35.30 8.88
C LYS A 63 37.15 -34.15 9.78
N ASP A 64 36.13 -33.43 9.37
CA ASP A 64 35.77 -32.12 9.92
C ASP A 64 34.88 -32.21 11.17
N GLY A 65 34.48 -33.43 11.54
CA GLY A 65 33.62 -33.72 12.68
C GLY A 65 32.23 -33.07 12.55
N LEU A 66 31.77 -32.47 13.65
CA LEU A 66 30.41 -31.96 13.87
C LEU A 66 29.31 -33.02 13.78
N VAL A 67 29.58 -34.24 14.26
CA VAL A 67 28.65 -35.39 14.17
C VAL A 67 28.57 -36.21 15.47
N TYR A 68 27.40 -36.80 15.73
CA TYR A 68 27.21 -37.82 16.76
C TYR A 68 27.38 -39.23 16.17
N VAL A 69 28.30 -40.03 16.71
CA VAL A 69 28.55 -41.41 16.26
C VAL A 69 28.47 -42.38 17.44
N GLY A 70 27.66 -43.43 17.31
CA GLY A 70 27.49 -44.48 18.32
C GLY A 70 26.21 -45.29 18.14
N GLU A 71 25.80 -46.02 19.17
CA GLU A 71 24.68 -46.98 19.07
C GLU A 71 23.43 -46.48 19.82
N LEU A 72 23.63 -45.60 20.82
CA LEU A 72 22.60 -45.04 21.69
C LEU A 72 22.76 -43.51 21.85
N LEU A 73 21.75 -42.76 21.44
CA LEU A 73 21.58 -41.32 21.69
C LEU A 73 20.08 -41.04 21.73
N LEU A 74 19.48 -40.94 22.92
CA LEU A 74 18.02 -40.82 23.01
C LEU A 74 17.50 -39.46 22.52
N ASP A 75 16.35 -39.51 21.86
CA ASP A 75 15.52 -38.37 21.47
C ASP A 75 14.91 -37.66 22.70
N THR A 76 14.20 -36.54 22.51
CA THR A 76 13.54 -35.83 23.63
C THR A 76 12.41 -36.64 24.27
N SER A 77 11.78 -37.58 23.56
CA SER A 77 10.76 -38.45 24.14
C SER A 77 11.32 -39.54 25.06
N GLY A 78 12.59 -39.94 24.86
CA GLY A 78 13.25 -40.99 25.62
C GLY A 78 12.81 -42.40 25.25
N TYR A 79 12.24 -42.57 24.05
CA TYR A 79 11.81 -43.86 23.49
C TYR A 79 12.63 -44.25 22.26
N ASN A 80 13.09 -43.28 21.47
CA ASN A 80 13.79 -43.53 20.21
C ASN A 80 15.23 -43.02 20.25
N ASN A 81 16.05 -43.48 19.29
CA ASN A 81 17.33 -42.82 19.00
C ASN A 81 17.07 -41.54 18.20
N ASP A 82 17.94 -40.56 18.39
CA ASP A 82 17.93 -39.29 17.68
C ASP A 82 18.18 -39.49 16.17
N ALA A 83 17.44 -38.75 15.34
CA ALA A 83 17.53 -38.77 13.89
C ALA A 83 18.97 -38.56 13.38
N CYS A 84 19.75 -37.69 14.02
CA CYS A 84 21.14 -37.40 13.60
C CYS A 84 22.15 -38.51 13.94
N LEU A 85 21.77 -39.54 14.72
CA LEU A 85 22.71 -40.55 15.22
C LEU A 85 23.29 -41.42 14.11
N ILE A 86 24.57 -41.21 13.79
CA ILE A 86 25.31 -42.08 12.87
C ILE A 86 25.65 -43.38 13.60
N ASN A 87 24.83 -44.41 13.37
CA ASN A 87 25.05 -45.75 13.92
C ASN A 87 25.96 -46.60 13.00
N PRO A 88 27.20 -46.93 13.45
CA PRO A 88 28.18 -47.63 12.61
C PRO A 88 27.85 -49.12 12.40
N LYS A 89 26.88 -49.70 13.12
CA LYS A 89 26.44 -51.10 12.94
C LYS A 89 25.47 -51.31 11.78
N LEU A 90 24.83 -50.26 11.26
CA LEU A 90 23.82 -50.37 10.20
C LEU A 90 24.48 -50.58 8.83
N LYS A 91 23.92 -51.48 8.00
CA LYS A 91 24.48 -51.87 6.69
C LYS A 91 24.56 -50.68 5.72
N VAL A 92 25.74 -50.28 5.27
CA VAL A 92 25.92 -49.22 4.26
C VAL A 92 26.24 -49.82 2.88
N SER A 93 25.67 -49.24 1.83
CA SER A 93 25.98 -49.53 0.42
C SER A 93 26.54 -48.28 -0.26
N PRO A 94 27.62 -48.35 -1.05
CA PRO A 94 28.14 -47.17 -1.76
C PRO A 94 27.12 -46.50 -2.68
N ALA A 95 27.13 -45.17 -2.70
CA ALA A 95 26.28 -44.30 -3.51
C ALA A 95 26.94 -42.90 -3.63
N ASP A 96 26.45 -42.08 -4.55
CA ASP A 96 26.83 -40.67 -4.69
C ASP A 96 25.86 -39.70 -3.97
N PRO A 97 26.28 -38.48 -3.58
CA PRO A 97 25.45 -37.56 -2.76
C PRO A 97 24.13 -37.10 -3.41
N TRP A 98 24.03 -37.18 -4.74
CA TRP A 98 22.82 -36.89 -5.53
C TRP A 98 21.96 -38.13 -5.79
N GLU A 99 22.43 -39.34 -5.46
CA GLU A 99 21.68 -40.58 -5.66
C GLU A 99 20.75 -40.91 -4.49
N ALA A 100 19.76 -41.76 -4.76
CA ALA A 100 18.80 -42.28 -3.76
C ALA A 100 17.99 -41.19 -3.04
N GLY A 101 17.88 -39.99 -3.63
CA GLY A 101 17.02 -38.92 -3.13
C GLY A 101 15.55 -39.35 -3.04
N ASP A 102 15.07 -40.14 -4.00
CA ASP A 102 13.68 -40.64 -4.01
C ASP A 102 13.39 -41.68 -2.90
N GLU A 103 14.44 -42.22 -2.26
CA GLU A 103 14.34 -43.16 -1.13
C GLU A 103 14.35 -42.44 0.24
N ILE A 104 14.50 -41.12 0.30
CA ILE A 104 14.59 -40.37 1.57
C ILE A 104 13.23 -39.79 1.99
N SER A 105 12.81 -40.07 3.23
CA SER A 105 11.63 -39.44 3.82
C SER A 105 11.89 -37.96 4.14
N TYR A 106 10.88 -37.10 3.99
CA TYR A 106 10.99 -35.65 4.20
C TYR A 106 11.61 -35.26 5.56
N TRP A 107 11.30 -36.01 6.62
CA TRP A 107 12.02 -35.99 7.89
C TRP A 107 12.88 -37.26 8.02
N PRO A 108 14.16 -37.25 7.61
CA PRO A 108 15.01 -38.43 7.66
C PRO A 108 15.55 -38.70 9.06
N ALA A 109 15.57 -39.97 9.47
CA ALA A 109 16.39 -40.44 10.58
C ALA A 109 17.45 -41.40 10.03
N TYR A 110 18.71 -41.27 10.46
CA TYR A 110 19.79 -42.14 9.98
C TYR A 110 19.46 -43.63 10.17
N ALA A 111 18.75 -43.97 11.24
CA ALA A 111 18.32 -45.34 11.52
C ALA A 111 17.30 -45.92 10.51
N SER A 112 16.41 -45.10 9.92
CA SER A 112 15.35 -45.56 9.02
C SER A 112 15.72 -45.52 7.54
N ILE A 113 16.58 -44.58 7.13
CA ILE A 113 16.96 -44.43 5.72
C ILE A 113 17.73 -45.64 5.17
N SER A 114 17.66 -45.85 3.86
CA SER A 114 18.15 -47.07 3.19
C SER A 114 19.68 -47.25 3.31
N PRO A 115 20.20 -48.47 3.11
CA PRO A 115 21.64 -48.72 2.97
C PRO A 115 22.33 -47.83 1.93
N LYS A 116 21.63 -47.49 0.83
CA LYS A 116 22.13 -46.63 -0.24
C LYS A 116 22.17 -45.17 0.22
N CYS A 117 21.08 -44.67 0.81
CA CYS A 117 21.02 -43.32 1.39
C CYS A 117 22.10 -43.07 2.45
N ARG A 118 22.40 -44.06 3.29
CA ARG A 118 23.51 -43.94 4.27
C ARG A 118 24.89 -43.91 3.63
N GLY A 119 25.08 -44.52 2.45
CA GLY A 119 26.32 -44.41 1.69
C GLY A 119 26.48 -43.02 1.09
N ALA A 120 25.43 -42.48 0.47
CA ALA A 120 25.41 -41.13 -0.07
C ALA A 120 25.68 -40.07 1.03
N TYR A 121 24.99 -40.18 2.17
CA TYR A 121 25.20 -39.31 3.34
C TYR A 121 26.63 -39.39 3.89
N LEU A 122 27.16 -40.59 4.13
CA LEU A 122 28.53 -40.75 4.63
C LEU A 122 29.59 -40.31 3.60
N LYS A 123 29.32 -40.43 2.29
CA LYS A 123 30.17 -39.90 1.23
C LYS A 123 30.17 -38.36 1.23
N TRP A 124 29.00 -37.74 1.38
CA TRP A 124 28.85 -36.28 1.51
C TRP A 124 29.55 -35.71 2.76
N LEU A 125 29.46 -36.42 3.90
CA LEU A 125 30.21 -36.07 5.11
C LEU A 125 31.72 -36.21 4.91
N ALA A 126 32.18 -37.23 4.18
CA ALA A 126 33.60 -37.46 3.89
C ALA A 126 34.17 -36.55 2.79
N SER A 127 33.33 -35.98 1.91
CA SER A 127 33.70 -35.00 0.89
C SER A 127 33.62 -33.54 1.38
N GLY A 128 33.58 -33.32 2.69
CA GLY A 128 33.58 -31.97 3.27
C GLY A 128 32.27 -31.20 3.07
N ARG A 129 31.13 -31.91 2.93
CA ARG A 129 29.77 -31.33 2.99
C ARG A 129 29.56 -30.14 2.04
N SER A 130 30.07 -30.25 0.82
CA SER A 130 30.21 -29.13 -0.13
C SER A 130 29.71 -29.43 -1.55
N GLU A 131 29.12 -30.60 -1.80
CA GLU A 131 28.55 -30.99 -3.10
C GLU A 131 27.20 -30.28 -3.34
N PRO A 132 27.05 -29.35 -4.29
CA PRO A 132 25.83 -28.55 -4.44
C PRO A 132 24.60 -29.40 -4.79
N GLU A 133 24.77 -30.44 -5.60
CA GLU A 133 23.71 -31.35 -6.05
C GLU A 133 23.36 -32.44 -5.01
N ALA A 134 23.91 -32.36 -3.80
CA ALA A 134 23.57 -33.31 -2.74
C ALA A 134 22.09 -33.18 -2.31
N ASN A 135 21.39 -34.30 -2.15
CA ASN A 135 19.99 -34.28 -1.73
C ASN A 135 19.83 -33.56 -0.38
N ILE A 136 18.90 -32.61 -0.31
CA ILE A 136 18.71 -31.72 0.85
C ILE A 136 18.41 -32.47 2.15
N GLY A 137 17.82 -33.67 2.10
CA GLY A 137 17.60 -34.52 3.27
C GLY A 137 18.91 -34.94 3.95
N TYR A 138 20.02 -35.07 3.22
CA TYR A 138 21.35 -35.28 3.79
C TYR A 138 21.88 -34.06 4.54
N VAL A 139 21.56 -32.85 4.05
CA VAL A 139 21.90 -31.57 4.70
C VAL A 139 21.11 -31.41 6.00
N PHE A 140 19.79 -31.68 5.96
CA PHE A 140 18.93 -31.69 7.15
C PHE A 140 19.38 -32.72 8.19
N LEU A 141 19.69 -33.95 7.78
CA LEU A 141 20.14 -35.03 8.68
C LEU A 141 21.41 -34.67 9.48
N PHE A 142 22.29 -33.86 8.89
CA PHE A 142 23.46 -33.29 9.56
C PHE A 142 23.10 -32.07 10.42
N PHE A 143 22.27 -31.15 9.90
CA PHE A 143 21.80 -29.97 10.62
C PHE A 143 21.09 -30.32 11.94
N TYR A 144 20.33 -31.42 11.98
CA TYR A 144 19.70 -31.95 13.20
C TYR A 144 20.72 -32.20 14.33
N GLY A 145 21.95 -32.59 14.00
CA GLY A 145 23.04 -32.76 14.95
C GLY A 145 23.59 -31.43 15.48
N LEU A 146 23.69 -30.41 14.62
CA LEU A 146 24.08 -29.05 15.03
C LEU A 146 23.03 -28.43 15.96
N GLU A 147 21.75 -28.57 15.60
CA GLU A 147 20.59 -28.12 16.36
C GLU A 147 20.51 -28.77 17.74
N ARG A 148 20.66 -30.10 17.80
CA ARG A 148 20.76 -30.83 19.06
C ARG A 148 21.95 -30.35 19.90
N ARG A 149 23.15 -30.22 19.31
CA ARG A 149 24.35 -29.83 20.06
C ARG A 149 24.22 -28.43 20.65
N LEU A 150 23.66 -27.46 19.91
CA LEU A 150 23.55 -26.08 20.37
C LEU A 150 22.43 -25.87 21.41
N PHE A 151 21.22 -26.38 21.13
CA PHE A 151 20.03 -26.04 21.92
C PHE A 151 19.63 -27.09 22.97
N LEU A 152 19.98 -28.37 22.78
CA LEU A 152 19.68 -29.42 23.77
C LEU A 152 20.88 -29.73 24.66
N ASP A 153 21.99 -30.19 24.07
CA ASP A 153 23.11 -30.72 24.85
C ASP A 153 24.00 -29.57 25.39
N GLY A 154 24.23 -28.51 24.60
CA GLY A 154 24.94 -27.30 25.03
C GLY A 154 24.26 -26.52 26.17
N GLN A 155 22.93 -26.63 26.30
CA GLN A 155 22.16 -26.08 27.42
C GLN A 155 22.22 -26.96 28.70
N ARG A 156 22.67 -28.21 28.58
CA ARG A 156 22.78 -29.19 29.69
C ARG A 156 24.22 -29.33 30.21
N GLU A 157 25.17 -29.39 29.28
CA GLU A 157 26.59 -29.69 29.53
C GLU A 157 27.48 -28.45 29.40
N GLY A 158 26.98 -27.39 28.76
CA GLY A 158 27.77 -26.26 28.30
C GLY A 158 28.29 -26.43 26.87
N ILE A 159 28.55 -25.28 26.23
CA ILE A 159 29.20 -25.15 24.93
C ILE A 159 30.25 -24.04 25.02
N SER A 160 31.44 -24.24 24.43
CA SER A 160 32.47 -23.18 24.42
C SER A 160 32.19 -22.14 23.33
N ASP A 161 32.72 -20.92 23.48
CA ASP A 161 32.62 -19.91 22.42
C ASP A 161 33.20 -20.40 21.09
N GLU A 162 34.33 -21.12 21.13
CA GLU A 162 34.96 -21.72 19.96
C GLU A 162 34.07 -22.79 19.30
N GLU A 163 33.48 -23.70 20.08
CA GLU A 163 32.58 -24.73 19.54
C GLU A 163 31.31 -24.10 18.94
N ARG A 164 30.74 -23.09 19.62
CA ARG A 164 29.57 -22.36 19.14
C ARG A 164 29.86 -21.62 17.83
N LEU A 165 30.99 -20.92 17.74
CA LEU A 165 31.42 -20.22 16.53
C LEU A 165 31.66 -21.17 15.34
N ASN A 166 32.27 -22.33 15.58
CA ASN A 166 32.46 -23.33 14.53
C ASN A 166 31.12 -23.89 14.00
N ILE A 167 30.11 -24.06 14.87
CA ILE A 167 28.76 -24.46 14.44
C ILE A 167 28.08 -23.33 13.64
N ILE A 168 28.19 -22.06 14.09
CA ILE A 168 27.63 -20.89 13.40
C ILE A 168 28.20 -20.75 11.99
N GLU A 169 29.54 -20.80 11.85
CA GLU A 169 30.17 -20.68 10.52
C GLU A 169 29.84 -21.87 9.61
N GLU A 170 29.64 -23.07 10.16
CA GLU A 170 29.17 -24.22 9.37
C GLU A 170 27.73 -24.03 8.87
N VAL A 171 26.79 -23.54 9.71
CA VAL A 171 25.43 -23.22 9.27
C VAL A 171 25.44 -22.10 8.22
N LYS A 172 26.26 -21.06 8.41
CA LYS A 172 26.46 -19.98 7.41
C LYS A 172 27.11 -20.50 6.11
N ARG A 173 27.97 -21.52 6.17
CA ARG A 173 28.57 -22.18 5.00
C ARG A 173 27.53 -23.01 4.26
N LEU A 174 26.72 -23.80 4.96
CA LEU A 174 25.63 -24.56 4.36
C LEU A 174 24.58 -23.63 3.72
N LEU A 175 24.22 -22.52 4.36
CA LEU A 175 23.33 -21.50 3.78
C LEU A 175 23.83 -20.92 2.45
N LYS A 176 25.15 -20.76 2.28
CA LYS A 176 25.75 -20.28 1.02
C LYS A 176 25.69 -21.30 -0.12
N ILE A 177 25.51 -22.59 0.18
CA ILE A 177 25.48 -23.68 -0.82
C ILE A 177 24.03 -24.12 -1.08
N TYR A 178 23.24 -24.30 -0.01
CA TYR A 178 21.91 -24.91 -0.05
C TYR A 178 20.77 -23.93 0.29
N GLY A 179 21.06 -22.65 0.54
CA GLY A 179 20.05 -21.63 0.88
C GLY A 179 19.09 -21.24 -0.25
N SER A 180 19.25 -21.82 -1.44
CA SER A 180 18.24 -21.86 -2.50
C SER A 180 17.03 -22.72 -2.11
N ASN A 181 17.21 -23.76 -1.29
CA ASN A 181 16.12 -24.49 -0.68
C ASN A 181 15.49 -23.64 0.45
N ARG A 182 14.25 -23.19 0.24
CA ARG A 182 13.60 -22.18 1.10
C ARG A 182 13.34 -22.69 2.52
N SER A 183 12.98 -23.97 2.70
CA SER A 183 12.79 -24.57 4.02
C SER A 183 14.10 -24.69 4.80
N PHE A 184 15.18 -25.16 4.17
CA PHE A 184 16.50 -25.17 4.81
C PHE A 184 16.97 -23.75 5.17
N ARG A 185 16.74 -22.78 4.28
CA ARG A 185 16.99 -21.36 4.54
C ARG A 185 16.24 -20.87 5.79
N GLY A 186 14.96 -21.19 5.92
CA GLY A 186 14.13 -20.80 7.07
C GLY A 186 14.61 -21.39 8.39
N TYR A 187 14.80 -22.70 8.47
CA TYR A 187 15.31 -23.36 9.69
C TYR A 187 16.72 -22.86 10.07
N ALA A 188 17.61 -22.67 9.09
CA ALA A 188 18.95 -22.16 9.34
C ALA A 188 18.96 -20.68 9.76
N ALA A 189 18.03 -19.85 9.25
CA ALA A 189 17.85 -18.47 9.70
C ALA A 189 17.33 -18.41 11.15
N ASN A 190 16.29 -19.20 11.49
CA ASN A 190 15.77 -19.28 12.87
C ASN A 190 16.85 -19.76 13.84
N PHE A 191 17.60 -20.80 13.47
CA PHE A 191 18.75 -21.29 14.25
C PHE A 191 19.77 -20.17 14.54
N LEU A 192 20.15 -19.38 13.52
CA LEU A 192 21.13 -18.30 13.69
C LEU A 192 20.59 -17.14 14.53
N ALA A 193 19.32 -16.77 14.33
CA ALA A 193 18.66 -15.74 15.13
C ALA A 193 18.48 -16.19 16.59
N MET A 194 18.12 -17.46 16.84
CA MET A 194 17.98 -18.04 18.18
C MET A 194 19.33 -18.22 18.89
N GLU A 195 20.41 -18.56 18.18
CA GLU A 195 21.78 -18.54 18.72
C GLU A 195 22.12 -17.16 19.26
N TRP A 196 22.00 -16.13 18.42
CA TRP A 196 22.34 -14.77 18.80
C TRP A 196 21.47 -14.30 19.98
N VAL A 197 20.17 -14.62 19.96
CA VAL A 197 19.23 -14.35 21.06
C VAL A 197 19.68 -14.97 22.40
N LEU A 198 20.14 -16.22 22.38
CA LEU A 198 20.52 -16.96 23.58
C LEU A 198 21.92 -16.63 24.11
N TYR A 199 22.89 -16.36 23.23
CA TYR A 199 24.31 -16.29 23.59
C TYR A 199 24.97 -14.92 23.34
N GLN A 200 24.35 -14.02 22.55
CA GLN A 200 25.01 -12.81 22.04
C GLN A 200 24.11 -11.56 22.00
N SER A 201 22.95 -11.58 22.65
CA SER A 201 21.91 -10.53 22.56
C SER A 201 22.21 -9.26 23.38
N ASP A 202 23.44 -9.11 23.85
CA ASP A 202 24.05 -7.88 24.35
C ASP A 202 24.83 -7.10 23.29
N LYS A 203 25.16 -7.76 22.16
CA LYS A 203 25.90 -7.21 21.01
C LYS A 203 24.96 -6.52 20.00
N PRO A 204 25.47 -5.77 19.01
CA PRO A 204 24.67 -5.45 17.83
C PRO A 204 24.16 -6.71 17.11
N ILE A 205 23.07 -6.54 16.36
CA ILE A 205 22.51 -7.57 15.46
C ILE A 205 23.46 -7.70 14.24
N PRO A 206 23.93 -8.91 13.90
CA PRO A 206 24.76 -9.14 12.72
C PRO A 206 23.97 -9.01 11.40
N ASP A 207 24.62 -8.53 10.35
CA ASP A 207 24.04 -8.31 9.00
C ASP A 207 23.43 -9.56 8.32
N TYR A 208 23.65 -10.76 8.88
CA TYR A 208 23.09 -12.03 8.39
C TYR A 208 21.83 -12.49 9.15
N ILE A 209 21.35 -11.73 10.13
CA ILE A 209 20.09 -11.98 10.85
C ILE A 209 19.11 -10.88 10.50
N ASP A 210 18.04 -11.26 9.81
CA ASP A 210 16.88 -10.41 9.56
C ASP A 210 15.73 -10.86 10.47
N PHE A 211 15.29 -9.97 11.38
CA PHE A 211 14.14 -10.22 12.25
C PHE A 211 12.79 -9.84 11.58
N GLU A 212 12.83 -9.24 10.40
CA GLU A 212 11.65 -9.00 9.56
C GLU A 212 11.24 -10.26 8.77
N ASP A 213 12.18 -11.20 8.54
CA ASP A 213 11.86 -12.52 7.97
C ASP A 213 10.96 -13.32 8.93
N ARG A 214 9.88 -13.91 8.40
CA ARG A 214 8.89 -14.69 9.14
C ARG A 214 9.50 -15.83 9.95
N TYR A 215 10.58 -16.43 9.43
CA TYR A 215 11.26 -17.54 10.10
C TYR A 215 11.96 -17.13 11.41
N CYS A 216 12.08 -15.83 11.71
CA CYS A 216 12.71 -15.29 12.91
C CYS A 216 11.68 -14.81 13.97
N SER A 217 10.43 -15.27 13.90
CA SER A 217 9.31 -14.77 14.72
C SER A 217 9.54 -14.89 16.25
N GLU A 218 10.04 -16.04 16.70
CA GLU A 218 10.26 -16.33 18.12
C GLU A 218 11.53 -15.62 18.64
N PRO A 219 12.68 -15.65 17.94
CA PRO A 219 13.82 -14.80 18.24
C PRO A 219 13.46 -13.30 18.37
N PHE A 220 12.64 -12.77 17.45
CA PHE A 220 12.20 -11.38 17.47
C PHE A 220 11.45 -11.01 18.77
N GLN A 221 10.69 -11.93 19.37
CA GLN A 221 9.99 -11.65 20.64
C GLN A 221 10.97 -11.31 21.77
N VAL A 222 12.20 -11.86 21.76
CA VAL A 222 13.24 -11.52 22.74
C VAL A 222 13.77 -10.10 22.49
N VAL A 223 14.04 -9.73 21.24
CA VAL A 223 14.47 -8.38 20.86
C VAL A 223 13.46 -7.34 21.34
N LEU A 224 12.19 -7.53 21.02
CA LEU A 224 11.10 -6.66 21.48
C LEU A 224 11.01 -6.61 23.02
N ALA A 225 11.12 -7.77 23.69
CA ALA A 225 11.10 -7.85 25.15
C ALA A 225 12.28 -7.13 25.81
N GLN A 226 13.46 -7.08 25.17
CA GLN A 226 14.61 -6.30 25.65
C GLN A 226 14.34 -4.79 25.58
N TYR A 227 13.76 -4.26 24.50
CA TYR A 227 13.37 -2.85 24.42
C TYR A 227 12.41 -2.47 25.56
N VAL A 228 11.39 -3.30 25.80
CA VAL A 228 10.40 -3.10 26.86
C VAL A 228 10.99 -3.25 28.27
N ALA A 229 11.92 -4.19 28.48
CA ALA A 229 12.62 -4.36 29.76
C ALA A 229 13.54 -3.17 30.07
N GLN A 230 14.16 -2.58 29.06
CA GLN A 230 15.10 -1.46 29.17
C GLN A 230 14.41 -0.08 29.15
N TYR A 231 13.07 -0.02 29.07
CA TYR A 231 12.28 1.21 28.90
C TYR A 231 12.72 2.09 27.70
N LYS A 232 13.31 1.48 26.68
CA LYS A 232 13.71 2.19 25.45
C LYS A 232 12.48 2.52 24.59
N PRO A 233 12.51 3.61 23.80
CA PRO A 233 11.55 3.79 22.72
C PRO A 233 11.68 2.63 21.73
N ILE A 234 10.56 2.07 21.28
CA ILE A 234 10.56 0.99 20.29
C ILE A 234 10.65 1.62 18.89
N PRO A 235 11.68 1.30 18.07
CA PRO A 235 11.82 1.82 16.72
C PRO A 235 10.65 1.39 15.81
N VAL A 236 10.38 2.18 14.78
CA VAL A 236 9.33 1.91 13.78
C VAL A 236 9.35 0.49 13.23
N ASP A 237 10.52 -0.01 12.80
CA ASP A 237 10.61 -1.30 12.11
C ASP A 237 10.33 -2.47 13.08
N ILE A 238 10.80 -2.37 14.34
CA ILE A 238 10.46 -3.29 15.44
C ILE A 238 8.96 -3.19 15.80
N MET A 239 8.37 -2.00 15.75
CA MET A 239 6.95 -1.80 16.04
C MET A 239 6.05 -2.38 14.94
N LEU A 240 6.45 -2.24 13.68
CA LEU A 240 5.75 -2.82 12.52
C LEU A 240 5.78 -4.36 12.59
N GLN A 241 6.95 -4.95 12.84
CA GLN A 241 7.08 -6.40 12.96
C GLN A 241 6.31 -6.96 14.16
N TRP A 242 6.24 -6.22 15.28
CA TRP A 242 5.35 -6.60 16.39
C TRP A 242 3.87 -6.57 15.98
N LEU A 243 3.44 -5.59 15.19
CA LEU A 243 2.05 -5.49 14.74
C LEU A 243 1.67 -6.57 13.71
N ILE A 244 2.62 -7.01 12.87
CA ILE A 244 2.44 -8.12 11.91
C ILE A 244 2.31 -9.46 12.64
N LEU A 245 3.15 -9.73 13.64
CA LEU A 245 3.22 -11.02 14.33
C LEU A 245 2.20 -11.19 15.49
N HIS A 246 1.46 -10.15 15.88
CA HIS A 246 0.67 -10.20 17.13
C HIS A 246 -0.74 -10.82 16.96
N PRO A 247 -1.17 -11.76 17.83
CA PRO A 247 -2.42 -12.52 17.67
C PRO A 247 -3.73 -11.77 17.34
N GLU A 248 -3.94 -10.57 17.89
CA GLU A 248 -5.14 -9.74 17.65
C GLU A 248 -5.00 -8.69 16.52
N PHE A 249 -3.84 -8.57 15.86
CA PHE A 249 -3.62 -7.54 14.83
C PHE A 249 -2.96 -8.14 13.59
N GLY A 250 -3.39 -7.67 12.43
CA GLY A 250 -2.82 -8.04 11.15
C GLY A 250 -2.99 -6.90 10.15
N LEU A 251 -2.25 -6.95 9.06
CA LEU A 251 -2.36 -5.97 7.98
C LEU A 251 -3.54 -6.34 7.06
N ARG A 252 -4.32 -5.35 6.63
CA ARG A 252 -5.37 -5.57 5.61
C ARG A 252 -4.73 -5.68 4.22
N THR A 253 -5.48 -6.24 3.27
CA THR A 253 -5.04 -6.50 1.88
C THR A 253 -4.31 -5.31 1.22
N PRO A 254 -4.68 -4.02 1.38
CA PRO A 254 -3.89 -2.91 0.85
C PRO A 254 -2.47 -2.79 1.41
N ALA A 255 -2.30 -2.97 2.72
CA ALA A 255 -1.01 -2.94 3.38
C ALA A 255 -0.16 -4.19 3.08
N ARG A 256 -0.79 -5.34 2.79
CA ARG A 256 -0.11 -6.59 2.37
C ARG A 256 0.33 -6.56 0.89
N ARG A 257 -0.56 -6.10 -0.01
CA ARG A 257 -0.30 -5.93 -1.46
C ARG A 257 0.76 -4.85 -1.72
N CYS A 258 0.74 -3.76 -0.95
CA CYS A 258 1.61 -2.59 -1.13
C CYS A 258 2.63 -2.46 0.02
N ALA A 259 3.26 -3.57 0.43
CA ALA A 259 4.02 -3.63 1.69
C ALA A 259 5.21 -2.65 1.78
N LYS A 260 5.85 -2.30 0.66
CA LYS A 260 6.99 -1.37 0.63
C LYS A 260 6.52 0.07 0.82
N GLU A 261 5.49 0.44 0.07
CA GLU A 261 4.76 1.70 0.12
C GLU A 261 4.18 1.93 1.53
N PHE A 262 3.48 0.93 2.06
CA PHE A 262 2.91 0.93 3.40
C PHE A 262 3.97 1.11 4.48
N ARG A 263 5.06 0.33 4.43
CA ARG A 263 6.17 0.47 5.40
C ARG A 263 6.76 1.89 5.39
N SER A 264 6.95 2.50 4.22
CA SER A 264 7.50 3.87 4.17
C SER A 264 6.51 4.94 4.61
N LEU A 265 5.22 4.81 4.29
CA LEU A 265 4.18 5.73 4.74
C LEU A 265 4.01 5.66 6.26
N PHE A 266 3.86 4.43 6.78
CA PHE A 266 3.82 4.14 8.21
C PHE A 266 5.04 4.68 8.94
N LYS A 267 6.25 4.53 8.37
CA LYS A 267 7.49 5.07 8.96
C LYS A 267 7.49 6.59 9.09
N THR A 268 7.04 7.28 8.04
CA THR A 268 6.92 8.74 8.03
C THR A 268 5.92 9.22 9.09
N ARG A 269 4.70 8.67 9.10
CA ARG A 269 3.64 9.07 10.04
C ARG A 269 3.94 8.61 11.48
N TYR A 270 4.65 7.50 11.69
CA TYR A 270 5.09 7.02 13.01
C TYR A 270 6.12 7.97 13.63
N GLN A 271 7.13 8.39 12.87
CA GLN A 271 8.13 9.36 13.34
C GLN A 271 7.50 10.72 13.65
N GLN A 272 6.53 11.18 12.85
CA GLN A 272 5.77 12.41 13.16
C GLN A 272 4.94 12.30 14.46
N LYS A 273 4.37 11.13 14.76
CA LYS A 273 3.43 10.91 15.88
C LYS A 273 4.10 10.47 17.19
N PHE A 274 5.28 9.83 17.13
CA PHE A 274 5.98 9.25 18.28
C PHE A 274 7.48 9.60 18.38
N GLY A 275 8.04 10.36 17.43
CA GLY A 275 9.47 10.72 17.42
C GLY A 275 10.38 9.49 17.35
N ASP A 276 11.28 9.38 18.34
CA ASP A 276 12.20 8.24 18.48
C ASP A 276 11.50 6.88 18.70
N GLY A 277 10.23 6.90 19.15
CA GLY A 277 9.37 5.72 19.21
C GLY A 277 8.56 5.55 20.49
N LEU A 278 7.60 4.63 20.47
CA LEU A 278 6.69 4.41 21.59
C LEU A 278 7.38 3.65 22.74
N ILE A 279 7.48 4.28 23.91
CA ILE A 279 7.92 3.62 25.15
C ILE A 279 6.77 2.79 25.73
N VAL A 280 6.98 1.48 25.87
CA VAL A 280 6.04 0.53 26.46
C VAL A 280 6.52 0.12 27.86
N LYS A 281 5.59 0.05 28.83
CA LYS A 281 5.91 -0.35 30.20
C LYS A 281 5.98 -1.88 30.32
N PRO A 282 6.98 -2.46 30.98
CA PRO A 282 7.07 -3.89 31.21
C PRO A 282 5.94 -4.40 32.10
N ASN A 283 5.51 -5.63 31.84
CA ASN A 283 4.52 -6.34 32.65
C ASN A 283 5.19 -7.44 33.51
N LYS A 284 4.40 -8.14 34.33
CA LYS A 284 4.89 -9.15 35.29
C LYS A 284 4.95 -10.59 34.73
N THR A 285 4.54 -10.80 33.49
CA THR A 285 4.52 -12.13 32.87
C THR A 285 5.88 -12.36 32.21
N PRO A 286 6.67 -13.37 32.64
CA PRO A 286 7.95 -13.64 32.01
C PRO A 286 7.77 -14.18 30.59
N LEU A 287 8.66 -13.79 29.67
CA LEU A 287 8.69 -14.33 28.33
C LEU A 287 9.05 -15.83 28.36
N LYS A 288 8.32 -16.59 27.56
CA LYS A 288 8.53 -18.02 27.30
C LYS A 288 8.44 -18.17 25.79
N LEU A 289 9.38 -18.89 25.21
CA LEU A 289 9.38 -19.24 23.80
C LEU A 289 9.38 -20.74 23.64
N GLU A 290 8.98 -21.17 22.46
CA GLU A 290 8.81 -22.56 22.08
C GLU A 290 9.53 -22.70 20.74
N TYR A 291 10.80 -23.14 20.77
CA TYR A 291 11.63 -23.20 19.56
C TYR A 291 11.24 -24.41 18.71
N HIS A 292 10.69 -24.13 17.53
CA HIS A 292 10.33 -25.11 16.52
C HIS A 292 11.58 -25.60 15.78
N SER A 293 12.04 -26.80 16.16
CA SER A 293 13.23 -27.43 15.59
C SER A 293 13.00 -28.03 14.20
N ALA A 294 14.04 -28.07 13.38
CA ALA A 294 14.06 -28.88 12.16
C ALA A 294 14.08 -30.39 12.46
N SER A 295 14.73 -30.78 13.57
CA SER A 295 14.92 -32.18 13.96
C SER A 295 13.63 -32.85 14.44
N PRO A 296 13.20 -33.97 13.81
CA PRO A 296 12.04 -34.74 14.27
C PRO A 296 12.32 -35.51 15.58
N SER A 297 13.51 -35.40 16.16
CA SER A 297 13.89 -36.00 17.45
C SER A 297 13.94 -34.99 18.61
N LEU A 298 13.69 -33.72 18.34
CA LEU A 298 13.50 -32.68 19.35
C LEU A 298 12.01 -32.42 19.64
N LYS A 299 11.16 -33.45 19.51
CA LYS A 299 9.71 -33.41 19.71
C LYS A 299 9.32 -32.81 21.05
N GLY A 300 8.29 -31.96 21.04
CA GLY A 300 7.94 -31.15 22.20
C GLY A 300 8.89 -29.97 22.30
N ASP A 301 8.69 -29.04 21.38
CA ASP A 301 9.45 -27.84 21.04
C ASP A 301 10.17 -27.18 22.21
N LEU A 302 11.39 -26.66 21.96
CA LEU A 302 12.35 -26.35 23.02
C LEU A 302 11.88 -25.14 23.86
N LYS A 303 11.37 -25.41 25.07
CA LYS A 303 10.65 -24.43 25.92
C LYS A 303 11.57 -23.50 26.70
N LEU A 304 12.17 -22.57 25.98
CA LEU A 304 13.06 -21.52 26.48
C LEU A 304 12.31 -20.55 27.40
N LYS A 305 12.91 -20.19 28.54
CA LYS A 305 12.30 -19.33 29.56
C LYS A 305 13.22 -18.17 29.89
N PHE A 306 12.71 -16.95 29.76
CA PHE A 306 13.46 -15.72 29.98
C PHE A 306 12.90 -14.98 31.21
N PRO A 307 13.17 -15.45 32.45
CA PRO A 307 12.51 -14.95 33.65
C PRO A 307 12.81 -13.49 34.00
N LYS A 308 13.80 -12.87 33.35
CA LYS A 308 14.16 -11.45 33.48
C LYS A 308 13.46 -10.54 32.44
N LEU A 309 12.82 -11.11 31.43
CA LEU A 309 12.21 -10.35 30.33
C LEU A 309 10.68 -10.44 30.40
N PRO A 310 9.96 -9.32 30.20
CA PRO A 310 8.49 -9.32 30.11
C PRO A 310 8.05 -9.97 28.80
N ASN A 311 6.85 -10.54 28.75
CA ASN A 311 6.24 -10.94 27.48
C ASN A 311 5.47 -9.74 26.87
N PRO A 312 5.92 -9.10 25.77
CA PRO A 312 5.20 -8.00 25.16
C PRO A 312 3.95 -8.44 24.39
N PHE A 313 3.89 -9.66 23.84
CA PHE A 313 2.79 -10.17 23.01
C PHE A 313 1.46 -10.38 23.75
N ILE A 314 1.39 -10.16 25.06
CA ILE A 314 0.12 -10.11 25.81
C ILE A 314 -0.47 -8.68 25.89
N LEU A 315 0.20 -7.66 25.33
CA LEU A 315 -0.13 -6.25 25.50
C LEU A 315 -0.83 -5.68 24.26
N THR A 316 -2.16 -5.69 24.27
CA THR A 316 -2.96 -5.13 23.17
C THR A 316 -3.10 -3.59 23.23
N SER A 317 -2.87 -2.98 24.40
CA SER A 317 -3.04 -1.53 24.61
C SER A 317 -2.05 -0.63 23.86
N PRO A 318 -0.74 -0.96 23.74
CA PRO A 318 0.17 -0.21 22.88
C PRO A 318 -0.22 -0.27 21.41
N LEU A 319 -0.53 -1.46 20.89
CA LEU A 319 -0.91 -1.67 19.49
C LEU A 319 -2.23 -0.95 19.16
N LYS A 320 -3.22 -0.93 20.07
CA LYS A 320 -4.47 -0.15 19.90
C LYS A 320 -4.26 1.36 19.73
N LYS A 321 -3.13 1.94 20.14
CA LYS A 321 -2.77 3.35 19.83
C LYS A 321 -2.28 3.53 18.40
N ILE A 322 -1.73 2.46 17.82
CA ILE A 322 -1.07 2.43 16.52
C ILE A 322 -2.02 1.90 15.43
N SER A 323 -3.06 1.14 15.79
CA SER A 323 -4.13 0.71 14.86
C SER A 323 -4.70 1.88 14.06
N SER A 324 -4.92 3.04 14.69
CA SER A 324 -5.35 4.27 13.97
C SER A 324 -4.39 4.71 12.86
N LEU A 325 -3.08 4.57 13.09
CA LEU A 325 -2.03 4.93 12.13
C LEU A 325 -1.92 3.89 11.00
N VAL A 326 -2.12 2.61 11.32
CA VAL A 326 -2.19 1.52 10.32
C VAL A 326 -3.42 1.70 9.44
N GLU A 327 -4.56 2.04 10.01
CA GLU A 327 -5.82 2.26 9.28
C GLU A 327 -5.73 3.49 8.37
N GLU A 328 -5.20 4.62 8.87
CA GLU A 328 -4.81 5.81 8.12
C GLU A 328 -3.94 5.46 6.89
N CYS A 329 -2.80 4.77 7.11
CA CYS A 329 -1.91 4.35 6.03
C CYS A 329 -2.51 3.27 5.09
N THR A 330 -3.49 2.49 5.55
CA THR A 330 -4.18 1.47 4.74
C THR A 330 -5.21 2.11 3.80
N LEU A 331 -5.95 3.11 4.29
CA LEU A 331 -6.97 3.83 3.52
C LEU A 331 -6.30 4.67 2.41
N GLU A 332 -5.20 5.36 2.71
CA GLU A 332 -4.43 6.12 1.72
C GLU A 332 -3.83 5.26 0.59
N LEU A 333 -3.62 3.97 0.84
CA LEU A 333 -3.14 3.00 -0.16
C LEU A 333 -4.26 2.14 -0.77
N GLU A 334 -5.53 2.33 -0.37
CA GLU A 334 -6.62 1.46 -0.82
C GLU A 334 -6.89 1.60 -2.32
N SER A 335 -6.91 2.83 -2.87
CA SER A 335 -7.12 3.03 -4.31
C SER A 335 -5.97 2.47 -5.17
N TYR A 336 -4.72 2.64 -4.73
CA TYR A 336 -3.53 2.07 -5.36
C TYR A 336 -3.53 0.53 -5.30
N SER A 337 -3.88 -0.06 -4.15
CA SER A 337 -4.06 -1.52 -4.00
C SER A 337 -5.16 -2.08 -4.91
N ARG A 338 -6.32 -1.40 -5.00
CA ARG A 338 -7.44 -1.79 -5.89
C ARG A 338 -7.09 -1.65 -7.39
N TYR A 339 -6.06 -0.86 -7.72
CA TYR A 339 -5.49 -0.81 -9.06
C TYR A 339 -4.53 -1.99 -9.28
N LEU A 340 -3.58 -2.23 -8.37
CA LEU A 340 -2.60 -3.31 -8.43
C LEU A 340 -3.18 -4.74 -8.36
N GLY A 341 -4.36 -4.92 -7.77
CA GLY A 341 -5.03 -6.22 -7.72
C GLY A 341 -5.57 -6.72 -9.06
N ARG A 342 -5.75 -5.81 -10.04
CA ARG A 342 -6.31 -6.16 -11.36
C ARG A 342 -5.19 -6.58 -12.31
N LYS A 343 -5.36 -7.75 -12.94
CA LYS A 343 -4.38 -8.32 -13.89
C LYS A 343 -4.02 -7.32 -15.01
N GLY A 344 -2.71 -7.20 -15.29
CA GLY A 344 -2.17 -6.36 -16.37
C GLY A 344 -1.84 -4.90 -16.00
N ASN A 345 -2.03 -4.47 -14.74
CA ASN A 345 -1.65 -3.12 -14.30
C ASN A 345 -0.20 -3.06 -13.77
N GLU A 346 0.57 -2.07 -14.23
CA GLU A 346 1.97 -1.89 -13.81
C GLU A 346 2.11 -0.91 -12.63
N PRO A 347 2.90 -1.23 -11.58
CA PRO A 347 3.08 -0.35 -10.39
C PRO A 347 3.74 1.01 -10.66
N GLN A 348 4.48 1.15 -11.75
CA GLN A 348 5.17 2.40 -12.12
C GLN A 348 4.46 3.17 -13.26
N SER A 349 3.27 2.72 -13.68
CA SER A 349 2.46 3.45 -14.64
C SER A 349 1.95 4.78 -14.05
N LEU A 350 1.73 5.77 -14.91
CA LEU A 350 1.15 7.07 -14.57
C LEU A 350 -0.20 6.91 -13.86
N ASN A 351 -0.99 5.91 -14.27
CA ASN A 351 -2.25 5.53 -13.61
C ASN A 351 -2.05 5.04 -12.15
N ALA A 352 -0.95 4.37 -11.84
CA ALA A 352 -0.59 3.97 -10.48
C ALA A 352 -0.03 5.15 -9.68
N LEU A 353 0.87 5.95 -10.27
CA LEU A 353 1.48 7.14 -9.65
C LEU A 353 0.44 8.22 -9.31
N ALA A 354 -0.61 8.35 -10.11
CA ALA A 354 -1.78 9.20 -9.80
C ALA A 354 -2.49 8.80 -8.51
N LEU A 355 -2.41 7.53 -8.09
CA LEU A 355 -3.08 7.00 -6.89
C LEU A 355 -2.18 6.94 -5.64
N LEU A 356 -0.89 7.26 -5.74
CA LEU A 356 0.05 7.22 -4.59
C LEU A 356 0.07 8.53 -3.76
N PRO A 357 0.19 8.46 -2.42
CA PRO A 357 0.49 9.60 -1.55
C PRO A 357 1.75 10.38 -1.93
N GLN A 358 1.77 11.69 -1.64
CA GLN A 358 2.85 12.61 -2.00
C GLN A 358 4.19 12.24 -1.35
N GLU A 359 4.16 11.76 -0.10
CA GLU A 359 5.35 11.35 0.65
C GLU A 359 6.04 10.14 0.04
N LEU A 360 5.30 9.31 -0.71
CA LEU A 360 5.84 8.18 -1.47
C LEU A 360 6.27 8.61 -2.88
N PHE A 361 5.51 9.50 -3.52
CA PHE A 361 5.83 10.07 -4.83
C PHE A 361 7.24 10.68 -4.87
N ASN A 362 7.65 11.36 -3.79
CA ASN A 362 8.98 11.94 -3.62
C ASN A 362 10.13 10.92 -3.50
N GLN A 363 9.89 9.60 -3.52
CA GLN A 363 10.91 8.57 -3.29
C GLN A 363 11.39 7.87 -4.57
N PHE A 364 10.67 8.02 -5.69
CA PHE A 364 11.04 7.38 -6.96
C PHE A 364 12.10 8.20 -7.70
N PRO A 365 13.31 7.65 -7.97
CA PRO A 365 14.39 8.42 -8.61
C PRO A 365 14.03 8.96 -10.00
N LYS A 366 13.24 8.21 -10.79
CA LYS A 366 12.73 8.62 -12.11
C LYS A 366 12.02 9.98 -12.03
N LEU A 367 11.22 10.20 -10.98
CA LEU A 367 10.41 11.41 -10.83
C LEU A 367 11.24 12.63 -10.41
N HIS A 368 12.38 12.46 -9.75
CA HIS A 368 13.35 13.54 -9.54
C HIS A 368 14.00 13.99 -10.85
N GLN A 369 14.34 13.04 -11.73
CA GLN A 369 14.84 13.38 -13.07
C GLN A 369 13.77 14.09 -13.91
N THR A 370 12.55 13.54 -14.00
CA THR A 370 11.40 14.20 -14.67
C THR A 370 11.16 15.61 -14.10
N LYS A 371 11.29 15.81 -12.78
CA LYS A 371 11.16 17.13 -12.15
C LYS A 371 12.24 18.12 -12.58
N LEU A 372 13.49 17.66 -12.71
CA LEU A 372 14.59 18.49 -13.19
C LEU A 372 14.39 18.88 -14.66
N GLU A 373 14.10 17.92 -15.53
CA GLU A 373 13.83 18.16 -16.96
C GLU A 373 12.65 19.16 -17.16
N LEU A 374 11.56 18.98 -16.40
CA LEU A 374 10.43 19.93 -16.41
C LEU A 374 10.81 21.31 -15.85
N SER A 375 11.73 21.39 -14.89
CA SER A 375 12.20 22.68 -14.35
C SER A 375 13.14 23.43 -15.28
N GLU A 376 13.91 22.74 -16.13
CA GLU A 376 14.66 23.36 -17.22
C GLU A 376 13.73 23.89 -18.32
N LEU A 377 12.62 23.18 -18.58
CA LEU A 377 11.63 23.55 -19.59
C LEU A 377 10.64 24.65 -19.15
N ALA A 378 10.28 24.74 -17.86
CA ALA A 378 9.23 25.63 -17.35
C ALA A 378 9.60 26.30 -16.00
N SER A 379 10.76 26.95 -15.96
CA SER A 379 11.33 27.57 -14.74
C SER A 379 10.52 28.75 -14.20
N GLU A 380 10.35 29.81 -15.00
CA GLU A 380 9.66 31.06 -14.59
C GLU A 380 8.45 31.42 -15.46
N ALA A 381 8.23 30.75 -16.59
CA ALA A 381 7.16 31.05 -17.55
C ALA A 381 6.40 29.78 -18.01
N PRO A 382 5.14 29.90 -18.48
CA PRO A 382 4.42 28.78 -19.06
C PRO A 382 5.03 28.35 -20.40
N SER A 383 5.32 27.06 -20.56
CA SER A 383 5.96 26.51 -21.77
C SER A 383 5.03 25.57 -22.53
N LEU A 384 5.00 25.71 -23.86
CA LEU A 384 4.22 24.86 -24.77
C LEU A 384 5.02 23.61 -25.16
N LEU A 385 4.46 22.44 -24.92
CA LEU A 385 5.00 21.13 -25.31
C LEU A 385 4.00 20.38 -26.19
N ASP A 386 4.51 19.45 -27.01
CA ASP A 386 3.71 18.37 -27.62
C ASP A 386 3.29 17.35 -26.53
N THR A 387 2.03 16.90 -26.56
CA THR A 387 1.51 15.84 -25.67
C THR A 387 2.41 14.60 -25.71
N GLY A 388 2.84 14.19 -26.91
CA GLY A 388 3.72 13.04 -27.11
C GLY A 388 5.14 13.21 -26.58
N THR A 389 5.54 14.43 -26.22
CA THR A 389 6.83 14.74 -25.58
C THR A 389 6.70 14.74 -24.06
N LEU A 390 5.56 15.19 -23.53
CA LEU A 390 5.25 15.07 -22.09
C LEU A 390 5.19 13.59 -21.65
N TYR A 391 4.51 12.72 -22.41
CA TYR A 391 4.50 11.27 -22.11
C TYR A 391 5.90 10.65 -22.14
N LYS A 392 6.81 11.09 -23.03
CA LYS A 392 8.20 10.62 -23.07
C LYS A 392 9.01 11.06 -21.84
N ILE A 393 8.81 12.28 -21.34
CA ILE A 393 9.46 12.82 -20.12
C ILE A 393 8.98 12.10 -18.86
N LEU A 394 7.70 11.69 -18.83
CA LEU A 394 7.14 10.78 -17.82
C LEU A 394 7.59 9.31 -18.03
N GLY A 395 8.15 9.00 -19.20
CA GLY A 395 8.64 7.69 -19.60
C GLY A 395 7.53 6.65 -19.78
N GLU A 396 6.47 7.01 -20.50
CA GLU A 396 5.37 6.16 -20.97
C GLU A 396 5.14 6.32 -22.49
N SER A 397 4.42 5.37 -23.09
CA SER A 397 3.86 5.51 -24.45
C SER A 397 2.59 6.35 -24.46
N VAL A 398 2.38 7.15 -25.51
CA VAL A 398 1.15 7.95 -25.69
C VAL A 398 -0.06 7.02 -25.88
N PRO A 399 -1.17 7.21 -25.14
CA PRO A 399 -2.42 6.47 -25.37
C PRO A 399 -3.03 6.77 -26.75
N VAL A 400 -3.67 5.77 -27.36
CA VAL A 400 -4.35 5.90 -28.68
C VAL A 400 -5.50 6.91 -28.63
N GLU A 401 -6.24 6.93 -27.53
CA GLU A 401 -7.11 8.05 -27.13
C GLU A 401 -6.80 8.38 -25.68
N ILE A 402 -6.76 9.68 -25.33
CA ILE A 402 -6.67 10.11 -23.93
C ILE A 402 -8.10 10.35 -23.42
N ASN A 403 -8.57 9.51 -22.52
CA ASN A 403 -9.90 9.63 -21.92
C ASN A 403 -9.91 10.59 -20.71
N LYS A 404 -11.08 10.83 -20.12
CA LYS A 404 -11.24 11.76 -18.98
C LYS A 404 -10.46 11.30 -17.73
N LYS A 405 -10.28 9.99 -17.54
CA LYS A 405 -9.54 9.43 -16.41
C LYS A 405 -8.03 9.58 -16.62
N GLU A 406 -7.49 9.25 -17.79
CA GLU A 406 -6.07 9.52 -18.10
C GLU A 406 -5.74 11.01 -18.04
N SER A 407 -6.61 11.88 -18.56
CA SER A 407 -6.42 13.34 -18.48
C SER A 407 -6.36 13.83 -17.03
N LYS A 408 -7.22 13.29 -16.15
CA LYS A 408 -7.22 13.58 -14.71
C LYS A 408 -5.94 13.05 -14.05
N ASN A 409 -5.59 11.80 -14.30
CA ASN A 409 -4.41 11.14 -13.73
C ASN A 409 -3.11 11.85 -14.13
N LEU A 410 -3.02 12.34 -15.39
CA LEU A 410 -1.90 13.14 -15.87
C LEU A 410 -1.81 14.48 -15.12
N ALA A 411 -2.93 15.18 -14.92
CA ALA A 411 -2.95 16.42 -14.15
C ALA A 411 -2.52 16.20 -12.69
N GLU A 412 -3.02 15.15 -12.03
CA GLU A 412 -2.63 14.78 -10.67
C GLU A 412 -1.15 14.39 -10.55
N VAL A 413 -0.59 13.67 -11.53
CA VAL A 413 0.86 13.36 -11.55
C VAL A 413 1.70 14.62 -11.73
N MET A 414 1.30 15.55 -12.60
CA MET A 414 2.01 16.83 -12.78
C MET A 414 2.01 17.70 -11.52
N GLU A 415 0.87 17.79 -10.83
CA GLU A 415 0.78 18.51 -9.55
C GLU A 415 1.70 17.94 -8.48
N LYS A 416 1.79 16.61 -8.37
CA LYS A 416 2.69 15.95 -7.42
C LYS A 416 4.17 16.18 -7.74
N ILE A 417 4.52 16.40 -9.00
CA ILE A 417 5.87 16.87 -9.40
C ILE A 417 6.06 18.34 -8.98
N GLY A 418 5.01 19.16 -9.05
CA GLY A 418 4.99 20.57 -8.66
C GLY A 418 4.69 21.53 -9.82
N PHE A 419 4.00 21.04 -10.86
CA PHE A 419 3.63 21.81 -12.05
C PHE A 419 2.12 21.69 -12.33
N GLY A 420 1.53 22.72 -12.93
CA GLY A 420 0.17 22.68 -13.45
C GLY A 420 0.16 22.38 -14.94
N ILE A 421 -0.99 21.89 -15.43
CA ILE A 421 -1.23 21.55 -16.82
C ILE A 421 -2.37 22.40 -17.41
N ALA A 422 -2.23 22.84 -18.66
CA ALA A 422 -3.30 23.44 -19.44
C ALA A 422 -3.34 22.79 -20.83
N PRO A 423 -4.48 22.22 -21.27
CA PRO A 423 -5.80 22.27 -20.64
C PRO A 423 -6.02 21.15 -19.62
N ASP A 424 -6.23 21.52 -18.34
CA ASP A 424 -6.71 20.56 -17.34
C ASP A 424 -8.21 20.23 -17.55
N THR A 425 -8.53 18.95 -17.74
CA THR A 425 -9.93 18.45 -17.78
C THR A 425 -10.75 18.72 -16.52
N ARG A 426 -10.13 18.84 -15.34
CA ARG A 426 -10.80 19.03 -14.04
C ARG A 426 -11.43 20.42 -13.91
N PHE A 427 -10.79 21.44 -14.49
CA PHE A 427 -11.18 22.84 -14.34
C PHE A 427 -11.67 23.48 -15.64
N HIS A 428 -11.03 23.19 -16.78
CA HIS A 428 -11.36 23.80 -18.07
C HIS A 428 -12.43 23.02 -18.85
N ASN A 429 -12.69 21.76 -18.50
CA ASN A 429 -13.57 20.82 -19.20
C ASN A 429 -13.21 20.60 -20.69
N ILE A 430 -11.90 20.56 -21.00
CA ILE A 430 -11.37 20.34 -22.36
C ILE A 430 -10.55 19.04 -22.35
N LYS A 431 -10.79 18.15 -23.32
CA LYS A 431 -9.99 16.93 -23.49
C LYS A 431 -8.61 17.27 -24.07
N ILE A 432 -7.57 16.57 -23.60
CA ILE A 432 -6.24 16.58 -24.20
C ILE A 432 -6.26 15.69 -25.45
N ASN A 433 -5.62 16.14 -26.53
CA ASN A 433 -5.44 15.36 -27.77
C ASN A 433 -4.06 14.65 -27.74
N PRO A 434 -3.97 13.33 -28.04
CA PRO A 434 -2.69 12.62 -28.22
C PRO A 434 -1.68 13.31 -29.14
N GLU A 435 -2.14 13.91 -30.26
CA GLU A 435 -1.31 14.70 -31.20
C GLU A 435 -1.49 16.22 -30.98
N GLY A 436 -1.89 16.61 -29.77
CA GLY A 436 -2.11 18.01 -29.39
C GLY A 436 -0.89 18.67 -28.75
N HIS A 437 -1.07 19.95 -28.42
CA HIS A 437 -0.14 20.69 -27.56
C HIS A 437 -0.74 20.86 -26.16
N VAL A 438 0.15 20.96 -25.17
CA VAL A 438 -0.12 21.16 -23.75
C VAL A 438 0.80 22.26 -23.24
N VAL A 439 0.31 23.14 -22.36
CA VAL A 439 1.14 24.10 -21.63
C VAL A 439 1.38 23.61 -20.21
N ILE A 440 2.63 23.71 -19.77
CA ILE A 440 3.07 23.37 -18.41
C ILE A 440 3.48 24.67 -17.71
N PHE A 441 3.07 24.85 -16.46
CA PHE A 441 3.41 26.03 -15.66
C PHE A 441 3.88 25.69 -14.24
N PRO A 442 4.82 26.44 -13.65
CA PRO A 442 5.39 26.12 -12.34
C PRO A 442 4.38 26.29 -11.20
N ARG A 443 4.59 25.55 -10.10
CA ARG A 443 3.80 25.52 -8.84
C ARG A 443 2.42 24.86 -8.95
N GLY A 444 1.75 24.94 -10.10
CA GLY A 444 0.45 24.32 -10.34
C GLY A 444 -0.69 24.87 -9.47
N HIS A 445 -1.79 24.12 -9.37
CA HIS A 445 -2.97 24.53 -8.60
C HIS A 445 -2.84 24.29 -7.09
N GLY A 446 -2.05 23.27 -6.70
CA GLY A 446 -1.86 22.88 -5.30
C GLY A 446 -2.98 21.98 -4.75
N VAL A 447 -2.80 21.55 -3.50
CA VAL A 447 -3.75 20.65 -2.80
C VAL A 447 -5.07 21.37 -2.55
N ASP A 448 -6.19 20.66 -2.75
CA ASP A 448 -7.57 21.12 -2.53
C ASP A 448 -7.98 22.41 -3.27
N PHE A 449 -7.37 22.69 -4.43
CA PHE A 449 -7.78 23.82 -5.28
C PHE A 449 -9.25 23.71 -5.72
N GLN A 450 -10.04 24.72 -5.37
CA GLN A 450 -11.43 24.86 -5.82
C GLN A 450 -11.54 26.13 -6.70
N PRO A 451 -11.91 26.00 -7.99
CA PRO A 451 -12.01 27.16 -8.88
C PRO A 451 -13.17 28.08 -8.46
N SER A 452 -12.90 29.38 -8.36
CA SER A 452 -13.97 30.36 -8.11
C SER A 452 -14.97 30.42 -9.26
N ARG A 453 -16.16 30.98 -8.98
CA ARG A 453 -17.13 31.36 -10.03
C ARG A 453 -16.50 32.31 -11.05
N GLU A 454 -15.57 33.16 -10.61
CA GLU A 454 -14.90 34.12 -11.48
C GLU A 454 -13.86 33.46 -12.39
N PHE A 455 -13.06 32.52 -11.88
CA PHE A 455 -12.20 31.67 -12.71
C PHE A 455 -13.01 30.95 -13.79
N CYS A 456 -14.21 30.46 -13.43
CA CYS A 456 -15.12 29.81 -14.38
C CYS A 456 -15.69 30.77 -15.44
N ARG A 457 -15.95 32.04 -15.09
CA ARG A 457 -16.39 33.09 -16.02
C ARG A 457 -15.26 33.54 -16.94
N ILE A 458 -14.09 33.85 -16.38
CA ILE A 458 -12.91 34.33 -17.11
C ILE A 458 -12.37 33.25 -18.05
N SER A 459 -12.29 31.98 -17.65
CA SER A 459 -11.85 30.90 -18.57
C SER A 459 -12.77 30.72 -19.79
N ILE A 460 -14.07 31.01 -19.70
CA ILE A 460 -14.98 31.06 -20.85
C ILE A 460 -14.67 32.26 -21.75
N ILE A 461 -14.46 33.44 -21.15
CA ILE A 461 -14.11 34.68 -21.86
C ILE A 461 -12.78 34.52 -22.62
N LEU A 462 -11.73 34.00 -21.98
CA LEU A 462 -10.42 33.79 -22.61
C LEU A 462 -10.49 32.83 -23.79
N ARG A 463 -11.23 31.71 -23.66
CA ARG A 463 -11.43 30.75 -24.76
C ARG A 463 -12.24 31.36 -25.91
N LEU A 464 -13.23 32.20 -25.62
CA LEU A 464 -14.01 32.90 -26.65
C LEU A 464 -13.22 34.01 -27.34
N GLY A 465 -12.41 34.78 -26.60
CA GLY A 465 -11.52 35.79 -27.16
C GLY A 465 -10.49 35.18 -28.10
N ALA A 466 -9.82 34.11 -27.66
CA ALA A 466 -8.88 33.37 -28.51
C ALA A 466 -9.52 32.78 -29.79
N ILE A 467 -10.82 32.46 -29.79
CA ILE A 467 -11.57 32.02 -31.00
C ILE A 467 -11.80 33.18 -32.01
N VAL A 468 -11.70 34.43 -31.57
CA VAL A 468 -11.70 35.62 -32.44
C VAL A 468 -10.27 35.89 -32.91
N SER A 469 -9.32 36.08 -31.98
CA SER A 469 -7.91 36.42 -32.28
C SER A 469 -7.13 35.36 -33.09
N GLN A 470 -7.67 34.15 -33.27
CA GLN A 470 -7.08 33.11 -34.13
C GLN A 470 -7.52 33.17 -35.61
N ILE A 471 -8.49 34.00 -35.98
CA ILE A 471 -9.11 33.96 -37.32
C ILE A 471 -8.13 34.35 -38.43
N ASP A 472 -7.22 35.27 -38.14
CA ASP A 472 -6.37 35.92 -39.14
C ASP A 472 -4.98 35.30 -39.31
N ASN A 473 -4.67 34.23 -38.56
CA ASN A 473 -3.37 33.56 -38.47
C ASN A 473 -2.18 34.42 -37.97
N ASP A 474 -2.36 35.74 -37.79
CA ASP A 474 -1.39 36.62 -37.13
C ASP A 474 -2.01 37.12 -35.81
N LEU A 475 -1.30 36.93 -34.70
CA LEU A 475 -1.82 37.18 -33.36
C LEU A 475 -1.54 38.62 -32.94
N SER A 476 -2.57 39.47 -32.93
CA SER A 476 -2.42 40.89 -32.59
C SER A 476 -1.90 41.05 -31.14
N PRO A 477 -0.72 41.66 -30.93
CA PRO A 477 -0.15 41.84 -29.60
C PRO A 477 -0.86 42.93 -28.77
N ALA A 478 -1.94 43.52 -29.31
CA ALA A 478 -2.89 44.34 -28.57
C ALA A 478 -3.97 43.46 -27.91
N GLU A 479 -4.55 42.51 -28.64
CA GLU A 479 -5.55 41.56 -28.13
C GLU A 479 -5.00 40.68 -27.00
N GLU A 480 -3.80 40.10 -27.18
CA GLU A 480 -3.16 39.27 -26.14
C GLU A 480 -2.94 40.09 -24.85
N LYS A 481 -2.64 41.40 -24.96
CA LYS A 481 -2.52 42.30 -23.79
C LYS A 481 -3.87 42.60 -23.15
N THR A 482 -4.93 42.81 -23.91
CA THR A 482 -6.28 43.00 -23.37
C THR A 482 -6.75 41.75 -22.62
N LEU A 483 -6.52 40.56 -23.18
CA LEU A 483 -6.83 39.28 -22.53
C LEU A 483 -5.98 39.05 -21.27
N GLN A 484 -4.70 39.41 -21.27
CA GLN A 484 -3.86 39.37 -20.05
C GLN A 484 -4.29 40.41 -19.01
N PHE A 485 -4.73 41.61 -19.43
CA PHE A 485 -5.18 42.66 -18.50
C PHE A 485 -6.43 42.23 -17.73
N LEU A 486 -7.39 41.57 -18.40
CA LEU A 486 -8.58 40.98 -17.78
C LEU A 486 -8.26 39.96 -16.67
N ILE A 487 -7.12 39.27 -16.74
CA ILE A 487 -6.64 38.38 -15.67
C ILE A 487 -5.93 39.18 -14.57
N LYS A 488 -5.08 40.14 -14.95
CA LYS A 488 -4.17 40.85 -14.03
C LYS A 488 -4.88 41.86 -13.13
N ASP A 489 -5.76 42.70 -13.66
CA ASP A 489 -6.46 43.75 -12.89
C ASP A 489 -7.59 43.20 -12.00
N ASN A 490 -8.16 42.05 -12.37
CA ASN A 490 -9.29 41.44 -11.64
C ASN A 490 -8.91 41.12 -10.18
N ARG A 491 -9.69 41.64 -9.23
CA ARG A 491 -9.40 41.54 -7.79
C ARG A 491 -10.09 40.36 -7.09
N GLU A 492 -10.98 39.65 -7.80
CA GLU A 492 -11.70 38.49 -7.28
C GLU A 492 -10.95 37.17 -7.52
N LEU A 493 -9.91 37.18 -8.36
CA LEU A 493 -9.03 36.04 -8.65
C LEU A 493 -7.82 35.98 -7.72
N ASN A 494 -7.56 34.80 -7.14
CA ASN A 494 -6.34 34.51 -6.39
C ASN A 494 -5.10 34.42 -7.29
N SER A 495 -3.89 34.49 -6.72
CA SER A 495 -2.63 34.36 -7.47
C SER A 495 -2.54 33.05 -8.26
N ILE A 496 -2.90 31.92 -7.64
CA ILE A 496 -2.91 30.59 -8.28
C ILE A 496 -3.91 30.55 -9.46
N GLU A 497 -5.07 31.20 -9.32
CA GLU A 497 -6.06 31.30 -10.38
C GLU A 497 -5.52 32.14 -11.55
N LYS A 498 -4.80 33.24 -11.28
CA LYS A 498 -4.15 34.05 -12.31
C LYS A 498 -3.05 33.30 -13.04
N ASP A 499 -2.14 32.65 -12.31
CA ASP A 499 -1.06 31.84 -12.90
C ASP A 499 -1.64 30.73 -13.81
N SER A 500 -2.71 30.05 -13.37
CA SER A 500 -3.42 29.06 -14.20
C SER A 500 -4.15 29.67 -15.40
N LEU A 501 -4.74 30.86 -15.28
CA LEU A 501 -5.47 31.51 -16.37
C LEU A 501 -4.51 32.10 -17.42
N GLU A 502 -3.32 32.56 -17.01
CA GLU A 502 -2.27 32.99 -17.95
C GLU A 502 -1.70 31.78 -18.73
N ALA A 503 -1.45 30.64 -18.07
CA ALA A 503 -1.08 29.40 -18.75
C ALA A 503 -2.19 28.90 -19.70
N PHE A 504 -3.47 29.00 -19.29
CA PHE A 504 -4.61 28.63 -20.12
C PHE A 504 -4.81 29.57 -21.32
N LEU A 505 -4.60 30.87 -21.15
CA LEU A 505 -4.60 31.84 -22.25
C LEU A 505 -3.46 31.54 -23.23
N TYR A 506 -2.24 31.29 -22.72
CA TYR A 506 -1.07 30.96 -23.54
C TYR A 506 -1.32 29.74 -24.43
N TRP A 507 -2.00 28.71 -23.90
CA TRP A 507 -2.47 27.53 -24.65
C TRP A 507 -3.58 27.87 -25.65
N CYS A 508 -4.63 28.58 -25.20
CA CYS A 508 -5.79 28.93 -26.02
C CYS A 508 -5.42 29.71 -27.28
N LEU A 509 -4.50 30.67 -27.19
CA LEU A 509 -4.05 31.45 -28.35
C LEU A 509 -3.26 30.61 -29.36
N ARG A 510 -2.52 29.59 -28.90
CA ARG A 510 -1.60 28.79 -29.74
C ARG A 510 -2.18 27.45 -30.21
N THR A 511 -3.38 27.09 -29.77
CA THR A 511 -4.08 25.84 -30.16
C THR A 511 -5.49 26.14 -30.64
N SER A 512 -5.87 25.67 -31.83
CA SER A 512 -7.18 25.94 -32.45
C SER A 512 -8.35 25.36 -31.66
N GLN A 513 -9.32 26.20 -31.26
CA GLN A 513 -10.41 25.81 -30.36
C GLN A 513 -11.73 25.43 -31.05
N GLY A 514 -12.35 24.34 -30.60
CA GLY A 514 -13.72 23.96 -30.99
C GLY A 514 -14.80 24.72 -30.22
N THR A 515 -15.91 25.08 -30.89
CA THR A 515 -17.08 25.79 -30.29
C THR A 515 -18.20 24.87 -29.80
N SER A 516 -18.07 23.54 -29.99
CA SER A 516 -19.12 22.55 -29.69
C SER A 516 -19.50 22.48 -28.21
N ASP A 517 -18.52 22.40 -27.32
CA ASP A 517 -18.75 22.08 -25.90
C ASP A 517 -19.33 23.27 -25.12
N LEU A 518 -18.96 24.49 -25.55
CA LEU A 518 -19.39 25.75 -24.94
C LEU A 518 -20.92 25.92 -24.99
N LYS A 519 -21.58 25.36 -26.03
CA LYS A 519 -23.04 25.42 -26.19
C LYS A 519 -23.82 24.89 -24.99
N LYS A 520 -23.30 23.88 -24.29
CA LYS A 520 -23.94 23.34 -23.08
C LYS A 520 -23.85 24.33 -21.90
N LYS A 521 -22.71 25.00 -21.72
CA LYS A 521 -22.56 26.04 -20.68
C LYS A 521 -23.44 27.27 -20.97
N PHE A 522 -23.61 27.67 -22.23
CA PHE A 522 -24.47 28.81 -22.58
C PHE A 522 -25.97 28.58 -22.36
N LEU A 523 -26.43 27.34 -22.20
CA LEU A 523 -27.83 27.05 -21.83
C LEU A 523 -28.10 27.28 -20.33
N SER A 524 -27.07 27.24 -19.48
CA SER A 524 -27.18 27.42 -18.02
C SER A 524 -26.80 28.82 -17.52
N MET A 525 -26.52 29.77 -18.41
CA MET A 525 -26.13 31.14 -18.06
C MET A 525 -27.28 32.14 -18.26
N SER A 526 -27.34 33.16 -17.40
CA SER A 526 -28.33 34.23 -17.48
C SER A 526 -28.15 35.12 -18.71
N LEU A 527 -29.17 35.92 -19.04
CA LEU A 527 -29.11 36.86 -20.15
C LEU A 527 -28.10 38.01 -19.90
N GLU A 528 -27.99 38.46 -18.65
CA GLU A 528 -27.09 39.54 -18.24
C GLU A 528 -25.61 39.13 -18.38
N GLU A 529 -25.26 37.90 -17.97
CA GLU A 529 -23.91 37.36 -18.15
C GLU A 529 -23.51 37.22 -19.63
N LYS A 530 -24.47 36.88 -20.50
CA LYS A 530 -24.23 36.75 -21.95
C LYS A 530 -23.91 38.10 -22.59
N ILE A 531 -24.64 39.15 -22.22
CA ILE A 531 -24.40 40.53 -22.69
C ILE A 531 -23.06 41.06 -22.14
N ALA A 532 -22.75 40.79 -20.87
CA ALA A 532 -21.45 41.15 -20.29
C ALA A 532 -20.28 40.48 -21.04
N ILE A 533 -20.39 39.18 -21.36
CA ILE A 533 -19.39 38.46 -22.16
C ILE A 533 -19.30 39.04 -23.57
N SER A 534 -20.43 39.36 -24.22
CA SER A 534 -20.42 39.83 -25.60
C SER A 534 -19.76 41.21 -25.75
N HIS A 535 -20.00 42.13 -24.81
CA HIS A 535 -19.26 43.41 -24.73
C HIS A 535 -17.75 43.21 -24.53
N ILE A 536 -17.33 42.25 -23.68
CA ILE A 536 -15.90 41.95 -23.47
C ILE A 536 -15.27 41.38 -24.74
N LEU A 537 -15.97 40.55 -25.52
CA LEU A 537 -15.46 40.02 -26.79
C LEU A 537 -15.26 41.11 -27.85
N ILE A 538 -16.16 42.10 -27.92
CA ILE A 538 -15.96 43.26 -28.80
C ILE A 538 -14.80 44.13 -28.29
N SER A 539 -14.65 44.30 -26.98
CA SER A 539 -13.48 45.01 -26.40
C SER A 539 -12.15 44.32 -26.69
N VAL A 540 -12.13 42.99 -26.86
CA VAL A 540 -10.94 42.25 -27.30
C VAL A 540 -10.71 42.49 -28.80
N ALA A 541 -11.72 42.25 -29.64
CA ALA A 541 -11.60 42.43 -31.10
C ALA A 541 -11.31 43.89 -31.53
N HIS A 542 -11.63 44.89 -30.71
CA HIS A 542 -11.35 46.31 -30.94
C HIS A 542 -10.00 46.75 -30.31
N ALA A 543 -9.18 45.85 -29.76
CA ALA A 543 -7.98 46.21 -28.99
C ALA A 543 -6.89 46.92 -29.82
N ASP A 544 -6.82 46.68 -31.13
CA ASP A 544 -5.91 47.36 -32.06
C ASP A 544 -6.55 48.56 -32.81
N GLY A 545 -7.88 48.72 -32.70
CA GLY A 545 -8.66 49.76 -33.34
C GLY A 545 -9.22 49.43 -34.74
N TYR A 546 -9.11 48.19 -35.23
CA TYR A 546 -9.70 47.79 -36.53
C TYR A 546 -10.19 46.33 -36.55
N ILE A 547 -11.51 46.14 -36.46
CA ILE A 547 -12.14 44.82 -36.54
C ILE A 547 -12.28 44.37 -38.02
N ASP A 548 -11.75 43.19 -38.37
CA ASP A 548 -11.84 42.66 -39.73
C ASP A 548 -13.25 42.08 -40.06
N PRO A 549 -13.76 42.21 -41.29
CA PRO A 549 -15.02 41.59 -41.74
C PRO A 549 -15.13 40.06 -41.56
N ARG A 550 -14.04 39.34 -41.29
CA ARG A 550 -13.99 37.91 -40.93
C ARG A 550 -14.29 37.70 -39.44
N GLU A 551 -13.76 38.57 -38.58
CA GLU A 551 -14.00 38.56 -37.14
C GLU A 551 -15.45 38.92 -36.84
N ILE A 552 -16.00 39.95 -37.51
CA ILE A 552 -17.42 40.32 -37.39
C ILE A 552 -18.33 39.11 -37.69
N LYS A 553 -18.03 38.32 -38.72
CA LYS A 553 -18.77 37.09 -39.04
C LYS A 553 -18.63 35.99 -38.00
N GLN A 554 -17.50 35.90 -37.29
CA GLN A 554 -17.38 34.99 -36.16
C GLN A 554 -18.11 35.55 -34.92
N LEU A 555 -18.08 36.86 -34.67
CA LEU A 555 -18.86 37.50 -33.60
C LEU A 555 -20.36 37.28 -33.81
N GLU A 556 -20.91 37.45 -35.02
CA GLU A 556 -22.30 37.07 -35.36
C GLU A 556 -22.62 35.60 -35.05
N LYS A 557 -21.66 34.71 -35.33
CA LYS A 557 -21.77 33.26 -35.11
C LYS A 557 -21.64 32.89 -33.62
N LEU A 558 -20.88 33.66 -32.85
CA LEU A 558 -20.77 33.53 -31.39
C LEU A 558 -22.02 34.11 -30.69
N TYR A 559 -22.51 35.29 -31.08
CA TYR A 559 -23.78 35.88 -30.62
C TYR A 559 -24.94 34.91 -30.84
N SER A 560 -25.12 34.40 -32.06
CA SER A 560 -26.14 33.39 -32.37
C SER A 560 -25.90 32.02 -31.70
N THR A 561 -24.70 31.76 -31.16
CA THR A 561 -24.40 30.59 -30.33
C THR A 561 -24.64 30.83 -28.83
N LEU A 562 -24.54 32.08 -28.35
CA LEU A 562 -24.92 32.53 -27.01
C LEU A 562 -26.45 32.63 -26.85
N GLY A 563 -27.15 32.86 -27.97
CA GLY A 563 -28.59 33.12 -28.03
C GLY A 563 -28.95 34.62 -28.11
N LEU A 564 -28.00 35.45 -28.56
CA LEU A 564 -28.17 36.88 -28.83
C LEU A 564 -28.48 37.11 -30.32
N ASP A 565 -29.06 38.26 -30.64
CA ASP A 565 -29.40 38.64 -32.02
C ASP A 565 -28.14 39.05 -32.81
N LYS A 566 -28.10 38.73 -34.11
CA LYS A 566 -26.98 39.08 -34.99
C LYS A 566 -26.90 40.58 -35.24
N ASP A 567 -28.06 41.22 -35.42
CA ASP A 567 -28.19 42.66 -35.66
C ASP A 567 -27.80 43.50 -34.43
N GLN A 568 -27.43 42.86 -33.32
CA GLN A 568 -26.92 43.51 -32.12
C GLN A 568 -25.41 43.75 -32.18
N VAL A 569 -24.63 42.87 -32.84
CA VAL A 569 -23.16 42.97 -32.97
C VAL A 569 -22.73 44.34 -33.51
N THR A 570 -23.38 44.83 -34.57
CA THR A 570 -23.05 46.13 -35.19
C THR A 570 -23.41 47.32 -34.31
N LYS A 571 -24.47 47.21 -33.50
CA LYS A 571 -24.88 48.25 -32.54
C LYS A 571 -23.90 48.33 -31.37
N ASP A 572 -23.50 47.19 -30.83
CA ASP A 572 -22.58 47.08 -29.71
C ASP A 572 -21.16 47.58 -30.11
N ILE A 573 -20.70 47.26 -31.33
CA ILE A 573 -19.47 47.83 -31.91
C ILE A 573 -19.55 49.37 -32.00
N HIS A 574 -20.64 49.92 -32.53
CA HIS A 574 -20.81 51.38 -32.63
C HIS A 574 -20.92 52.08 -31.26
N ALA A 575 -21.48 51.40 -30.24
CA ALA A 575 -21.55 51.94 -28.87
C ALA A 575 -20.18 51.99 -28.19
N LEU A 576 -19.31 50.98 -28.42
CA LEU A 576 -17.93 50.98 -27.92
C LEU A 576 -17.05 52.00 -28.66
N ALA A 577 -17.20 52.11 -29.99
CA ALA A 577 -16.48 53.12 -30.78
C ALA A 577 -16.83 54.57 -30.41
N THR A 578 -18.09 54.86 -30.07
CA THR A 578 -18.51 56.20 -29.62
C THR A 578 -18.08 56.50 -28.19
N THR A 579 -18.18 55.54 -27.26
CA THR A 579 -17.73 55.74 -25.86
C THR A 579 -16.21 55.89 -25.70
N ALA A 580 -15.41 55.40 -26.66
CA ALA A 580 -13.97 55.66 -26.71
C ALA A 580 -13.59 57.09 -27.17
N THR A 581 -14.51 57.85 -27.78
CA THR A 581 -14.12 58.95 -28.70
C THR A 581 -14.96 60.25 -28.65
N GLU A 582 -15.58 60.60 -27.51
CA GLU A 582 -16.21 61.93 -27.34
C GLU A 582 -15.75 62.69 -26.07
N PRO A 583 -15.63 64.04 -26.12
CA PRO A 583 -15.25 64.86 -24.98
C PRO A 583 -16.44 65.16 -24.05
N VAL A 584 -16.16 65.36 -22.76
CA VAL A 584 -17.18 65.61 -21.72
C VAL A 584 -18.01 66.87 -22.02
N VAL A 585 -19.29 66.68 -22.36
CA VAL A 585 -20.26 67.75 -22.50
C VAL A 585 -20.73 68.23 -21.12
N ILE A 586 -20.51 69.51 -20.83
CA ILE A 586 -21.02 70.16 -19.62
C ILE A 586 -22.52 70.45 -19.82
N SER A 587 -23.36 69.99 -18.90
CA SER A 587 -24.81 70.23 -18.94
C SER A 587 -25.16 71.71 -18.79
N HIS A 588 -26.15 72.17 -19.57
CA HIS A 588 -26.63 73.55 -19.52
C HIS A 588 -27.40 73.89 -18.22
N ARG A 589 -27.50 75.18 -17.93
CA ARG A 589 -28.34 75.73 -16.85
C ARG A 589 -29.82 75.75 -17.24
N ASP A 590 -30.67 75.67 -16.21
CA ASP A 590 -32.00 76.28 -16.20
C ASP A 590 -32.00 77.60 -15.40
N GLU A 591 -32.78 78.57 -15.87
CA GLU A 591 -33.18 79.84 -15.22
C GLU A 591 -34.71 79.95 -15.47
N GLU A 592 -35.64 80.47 -14.66
CA GLU A 592 -35.72 81.33 -13.45
C GLU A 592 -36.67 80.66 -12.40
N ALA A 593 -36.96 81.09 -11.16
CA ALA A 593 -36.44 82.05 -10.16
C ALA A 593 -37.25 81.79 -8.82
N SER A 594 -37.62 82.67 -7.87
CA SER A 594 -37.52 84.13 -7.67
C SER A 594 -37.70 84.49 -6.19
N PHE A 595 -37.00 85.54 -5.70
CA PHE A 595 -37.18 86.25 -4.40
C PHE A 595 -37.01 85.44 -3.08
N SER A 596 -36.45 85.93 -1.95
CA SER A 596 -35.61 87.11 -1.64
C SER A 596 -34.87 86.98 -0.26
N ILE A 597 -33.53 86.83 -0.26
CA ILE A 597 -32.47 87.69 0.36
C ILE A 597 -32.82 88.51 1.66
N PRO A 598 -31.94 88.71 2.71
CA PRO A 598 -30.72 88.00 3.20
C PRO A 598 -30.58 87.87 4.77
N LYS A 599 -29.41 87.38 5.25
CA LYS A 599 -28.63 87.68 6.50
C LYS A 599 -28.24 86.45 7.34
N ASP A 600 -27.06 86.36 7.99
CA ASP A 600 -25.80 87.13 7.87
C ASP A 600 -24.59 86.25 8.34
N LEU A 601 -23.36 86.75 8.16
CA LEU A 601 -22.09 86.05 8.42
C LEU A 601 -21.84 85.63 9.89
N ALA A 602 -21.39 84.39 10.12
CA ALA A 602 -20.53 84.01 11.27
C ALA A 602 -19.79 82.67 11.03
N SER A 603 -18.46 82.69 10.95
CA SER A 603 -17.62 81.48 10.76
C SER A 603 -16.63 81.27 11.92
N THR A 604 -16.98 80.45 12.92
CA THR A 604 -16.02 80.02 13.96
C THR A 604 -16.26 78.60 14.47
N SER A 605 -15.30 77.70 14.19
CA SER A 605 -14.90 76.46 14.89
C SER A 605 -15.82 75.82 15.96
N GLY A 606 -16.09 74.49 15.85
CA GLY A 606 -16.41 73.70 17.05
C GLY A 606 -16.93 72.26 16.88
N LYS A 607 -16.02 71.27 17.00
CA LYS A 607 -16.26 69.82 17.29
C LYS A 607 -17.05 68.94 16.30
N LYS A 608 -16.61 67.67 16.24
CA LYS A 608 -17.25 66.54 15.56
C LYS A 608 -18.60 66.19 16.21
N LEU A 609 -19.57 65.79 15.40
CA LEU A 609 -20.62 64.83 15.78
C LEU A 609 -20.80 63.82 14.62
N SER A 610 -21.03 62.56 14.96
CA SER A 610 -21.09 61.44 14.02
C SER A 610 -22.45 61.36 13.31
N ARG A 611 -22.45 61.32 11.98
CA ARG A 611 -23.58 60.74 11.23
C ARG A 611 -23.35 59.23 11.16
N GLY A 612 -24.07 58.49 12.00
CA GLY A 612 -24.06 57.03 11.98
C GLY A 612 -24.77 56.48 10.73
N PHE A 613 -24.30 55.34 10.25
CA PHE A 613 -24.96 54.58 9.19
C PHE A 613 -26.05 53.71 9.81
N SER A 614 -27.33 54.03 9.56
CA SER A 614 -28.46 53.27 10.10
C SER A 614 -28.86 52.15 9.14
N LEU A 615 -28.64 50.89 9.54
CA LEU A 615 -29.20 49.73 8.84
C LEU A 615 -30.73 49.79 8.92
N ASN A 616 -31.41 49.66 7.78
CA ASN A 616 -32.85 49.51 7.74
C ASN A 616 -33.20 48.01 7.93
N GLU A 617 -33.50 47.60 9.16
CA GLU A 617 -33.73 46.19 9.50
C GLU A 617 -34.86 45.53 8.72
N GLU A 618 -35.90 46.28 8.32
CA GLU A 618 -37.02 45.72 7.55
C GLU A 618 -36.56 45.26 6.16
N LEU A 619 -35.67 46.02 5.53
CA LEU A 619 -35.08 45.71 4.23
C LEU A 619 -34.10 44.53 4.32
N ILE A 620 -33.42 44.38 5.47
CA ILE A 620 -32.55 43.23 5.75
C ILE A 620 -33.39 41.96 5.99
N LYS A 621 -34.48 42.04 6.76
CA LYS A 621 -35.41 40.91 6.98
C LYS A 621 -36.03 40.46 5.66
N LEU A 622 -36.49 41.38 4.81
CA LEU A 622 -37.01 41.07 3.48
C LEU A 622 -35.98 40.30 2.64
N ARG A 623 -34.74 40.80 2.56
CA ARG A 623 -33.63 40.14 1.83
C ARG A 623 -33.21 38.80 2.43
N GLN A 624 -33.33 38.62 3.76
CA GLN A 624 -33.04 37.35 4.42
C GLN A 624 -34.13 36.31 4.15
N GLU A 625 -35.41 36.70 4.12
CA GLU A 625 -36.51 35.80 3.74
C GLU A 625 -36.43 35.40 2.26
N GLU A 626 -36.09 36.32 1.35
CA GLU A 626 -35.77 36.02 -0.05
C GLU A 626 -34.61 35.03 -0.18
N THR A 627 -33.48 35.29 0.51
CA THR A 627 -32.30 34.39 0.51
C THR A 627 -32.64 33.00 1.07
N ARG A 628 -33.55 32.93 2.05
CA ARG A 628 -33.99 31.68 2.68
C ARG A 628 -34.83 30.81 1.74
N GLN A 629 -35.65 31.40 0.87
CA GLN A 629 -36.42 30.64 -0.13
C GLN A 629 -35.52 30.08 -1.25
N VAL A 630 -34.45 30.79 -1.63
CA VAL A 630 -33.48 30.29 -2.63
C VAL A 630 -32.65 29.12 -2.11
N LYS A 631 -32.42 29.01 -0.79
CA LYS A 631 -31.54 27.95 -0.23
C LYS A 631 -32.08 26.53 -0.46
N GLY A 632 -33.38 26.30 -0.28
CA GLY A 632 -33.98 24.97 -0.46
C GLY A 632 -33.92 24.46 -1.90
N VAL A 633 -34.01 25.36 -2.88
CA VAL A 633 -33.91 25.01 -4.32
C VAL A 633 -32.47 24.69 -4.73
N LEU A 634 -31.47 25.22 -4.01
CA LEU A 634 -30.05 24.92 -4.28
C LEU A 634 -29.57 23.64 -3.61
N GLU A 635 -30.12 23.24 -2.47
CA GLU A 635 -29.81 21.95 -1.84
C GLU A 635 -30.28 20.79 -2.75
N GLU A 636 -31.49 20.87 -3.32
CA GLU A 636 -32.04 19.89 -4.27
C GLU A 636 -31.31 19.86 -5.65
N ILE A 637 -30.51 20.88 -5.99
CA ILE A 637 -29.73 20.94 -7.23
C ILE A 637 -28.27 20.45 -7.05
N PHE A 638 -27.73 20.49 -5.83
CA PHE A 638 -26.34 20.09 -5.54
C PHE A 638 -26.22 18.76 -4.78
N GLU A 639 -27.24 18.30 -4.05
CA GLU A 639 -27.33 16.92 -3.54
C GLU A 639 -28.03 16.00 -4.57
N GLY A 640 -27.39 15.80 -5.73
CA GLY A 640 -28.05 15.21 -6.91
C GLY A 640 -27.28 14.17 -7.74
N GLN A 641 -26.05 13.78 -7.37
CA GLN A 641 -25.32 12.67 -8.02
C GLN A 641 -24.55 11.80 -7.02
N SER A 642 -25.28 11.13 -6.12
CA SER A 642 -24.83 9.84 -5.61
C SER A 642 -24.98 8.81 -6.74
N GLU A 643 -23.91 8.55 -7.50
CA GLU A 643 -23.90 7.47 -8.48
C GLU A 643 -24.00 6.13 -7.74
N GLU A 644 -25.16 5.47 -7.82
CA GLU A 644 -25.23 4.03 -7.58
C GLU A 644 -24.31 3.35 -8.60
N GLU A 645 -23.41 2.45 -8.16
CA GLU A 645 -22.51 1.71 -9.04
C GLU A 645 -23.28 0.63 -9.84
N ALA A 646 -24.13 1.08 -10.76
CA ALA A 646 -24.85 0.27 -11.73
C ALA A 646 -23.87 -0.33 -12.74
N GLY A 647 -23.29 -1.48 -12.38
CA GLY A 647 -22.22 -2.16 -13.12
C GLY A 647 -22.53 -2.39 -14.59
N SER A 648 -22.03 -1.50 -15.46
CA SER A 648 -22.20 -1.60 -16.90
C SER A 648 -21.29 -2.69 -17.47
N ARG A 649 -21.83 -3.91 -17.58
CA ARG A 649 -21.23 -5.00 -18.37
C ARG A 649 -21.24 -4.65 -19.86
N LEU A 650 -20.24 -3.90 -20.32
CA LEU A 650 -19.93 -3.78 -21.74
C LEU A 650 -19.08 -4.99 -22.17
N SER A 651 -19.76 -5.97 -22.77
CA SER A 651 -19.16 -7.20 -23.28
C SER A 651 -18.27 -6.93 -24.50
N SER A 652 -16.97 -6.74 -24.28
CA SER A 652 -15.97 -6.82 -25.33
C SER A 652 -15.59 -8.29 -25.55
N GLU A 653 -16.24 -8.95 -26.52
CA GLU A 653 -15.92 -10.33 -26.91
C GLU A 653 -14.54 -10.41 -27.59
N LYS A 654 -13.50 -10.52 -26.76
CA LYS A 654 -12.28 -11.24 -27.12
C LYS A 654 -12.34 -12.60 -26.45
N LEU A 655 -12.02 -13.64 -27.22
CA LEU A 655 -11.91 -15.01 -26.73
C LEU A 655 -10.74 -15.10 -25.73
N VAL A 656 -11.06 -15.00 -24.45
CA VAL A 656 -10.18 -15.42 -23.35
C VAL A 656 -10.52 -16.87 -23.05
N GLU A 657 -9.53 -17.76 -23.10
CA GLU A 657 -9.73 -19.14 -22.68
C GLU A 657 -10.06 -19.16 -21.18
N SER A 658 -11.13 -19.87 -20.79
CA SER A 658 -11.58 -19.95 -19.40
C SER A 658 -10.68 -20.89 -18.58
N THR A 659 -9.43 -20.48 -18.38
CA THR A 659 -8.48 -21.11 -17.46
C THR A 659 -9.03 -21.05 -16.04
N ASN A 660 -9.60 -22.15 -15.56
CA ASN A 660 -10.07 -22.29 -14.18
C ASN A 660 -8.90 -21.93 -13.22
N PRO A 661 -9.01 -20.91 -12.35
CA PRO A 661 -7.87 -20.40 -11.58
C PRO A 661 -7.26 -21.45 -10.63
N LEU A 662 -8.03 -22.48 -10.25
CA LEU A 662 -7.55 -23.61 -9.46
C LEU A 662 -6.60 -24.56 -10.23
N SER A 663 -6.53 -24.47 -11.57
CA SER A 663 -5.67 -25.34 -12.40
C SER A 663 -4.17 -25.16 -12.22
N GLY A 664 -3.73 -24.06 -11.57
CA GLY A 664 -2.34 -23.87 -11.14
C GLY A 664 -1.95 -24.58 -9.84
N LEU A 665 -2.92 -25.16 -9.12
CA LEU A 665 -2.68 -25.91 -7.88
C LEU A 665 -2.92 -27.40 -8.09
N ASP A 666 -2.10 -28.25 -7.47
CA ASP A 666 -2.37 -29.70 -7.41
C ASP A 666 -3.52 -30.03 -6.45
N GLN A 667 -3.98 -31.29 -6.50
CA GLN A 667 -5.13 -31.74 -5.71
C GLN A 667 -4.91 -31.63 -4.19
N ALA A 668 -3.68 -31.76 -3.68
CA ALA A 668 -3.39 -31.65 -2.26
C ALA A 668 -3.45 -30.18 -1.80
N HIS A 669 -2.90 -29.26 -2.60
CA HIS A 669 -2.97 -27.83 -2.35
C HIS A 669 -4.40 -27.26 -2.54
N GLN A 670 -5.19 -27.78 -3.49
CA GLN A 670 -6.62 -27.49 -3.60
C GLN A 670 -7.38 -27.96 -2.34
N ASN A 671 -7.18 -29.22 -1.91
CA ASN A 671 -7.80 -29.76 -0.70
C ASN A 671 -7.39 -29.00 0.58
N LEU A 672 -6.18 -28.44 0.61
CA LEU A 672 -5.73 -27.55 1.68
C LEU A 672 -6.47 -26.21 1.61
N LEU A 673 -6.50 -25.55 0.45
CA LEU A 673 -7.20 -24.27 0.23
C LEU A 673 -8.68 -24.34 0.65
N ASP A 674 -9.40 -25.38 0.22
CA ASP A 674 -10.81 -25.60 0.57
C ASP A 674 -11.05 -25.73 2.09
N ARG A 675 -10.11 -26.36 2.82
CA ARG A 675 -10.16 -26.44 4.29
C ARG A 675 -9.85 -25.09 4.94
N LEU A 676 -8.85 -24.37 4.43
CA LEU A 676 -8.33 -23.13 5.02
C LEU A 676 -9.30 -21.94 4.87
N VAL A 677 -9.97 -21.82 3.72
CA VAL A 677 -10.91 -20.71 3.40
C VAL A 677 -12.15 -20.68 4.31
N LEU A 678 -12.38 -21.74 5.11
CA LEU A 678 -13.45 -21.80 6.10
C LEU A 678 -13.26 -20.86 7.30
N GLN A 679 -12.04 -20.41 7.60
CA GLN A 679 -11.74 -19.61 8.80
C GLN A 679 -10.53 -18.68 8.57
N GLU A 680 -10.66 -17.40 8.97
CA GLU A 680 -9.62 -16.38 8.75
C GLU A 680 -8.39 -16.51 9.67
N ASN A 681 -8.48 -17.26 10.78
CA ASN A 681 -7.46 -17.30 11.83
C ASN A 681 -7.21 -18.74 12.30
N TRP A 682 -6.04 -19.31 12.00
CA TRP A 682 -5.68 -20.70 12.30
C TRP A 682 -4.57 -20.81 13.35
N LYS A 683 -4.76 -21.65 14.38
CA LYS A 683 -3.66 -21.98 15.30
C LYS A 683 -2.58 -22.74 14.54
N ARG A 684 -1.31 -22.33 14.70
CA ARG A 684 -0.14 -22.96 14.04
C ARG A 684 -0.16 -24.48 14.20
N SER A 685 -0.38 -24.99 15.42
CA SER A 685 -0.48 -26.43 15.69
C SER A 685 -1.62 -27.17 14.96
N SER A 686 -2.73 -26.50 14.65
CA SER A 686 -3.83 -27.08 13.86
C SER A 686 -3.57 -27.00 12.36
N PHE A 687 -2.90 -25.95 11.89
CA PHE A 687 -2.42 -25.84 10.50
C PHE A 687 -1.41 -26.96 10.18
N TYR A 688 -0.47 -27.20 11.11
CA TYR A 688 0.52 -28.28 11.00
C TYR A 688 -0.15 -29.65 10.90
N GLN A 689 -1.18 -29.93 11.71
CA GLN A 689 -1.96 -31.18 11.64
C GLN A 689 -2.66 -31.38 10.29
N ILE A 690 -3.20 -30.30 9.69
CA ILE A 690 -3.86 -30.38 8.38
C ILE A 690 -2.83 -30.63 7.26
N CYS A 691 -1.63 -30.06 7.37
CA CYS A 691 -0.56 -30.32 6.39
C CYS A 691 -0.02 -31.76 6.53
N ASP A 692 0.20 -32.25 7.75
CA ASP A 692 0.61 -33.63 8.06
C ASP A 692 -0.42 -34.66 7.54
N GLU A 693 -1.73 -34.42 7.74
CA GLU A 693 -2.82 -35.23 7.15
C GLU A 693 -2.77 -35.31 5.61
N LEU A 694 -2.26 -34.26 4.94
CA LEU A 694 -2.18 -34.17 3.48
C LEU A 694 -0.80 -34.57 2.93
N GLY A 695 0.17 -34.91 3.80
CA GLY A 695 1.57 -35.15 3.41
C GLY A 695 2.30 -33.92 2.89
N LEU A 696 1.80 -32.72 3.20
CA LEU A 696 2.31 -31.44 2.71
C LEU A 696 3.30 -30.80 3.70
N MET A 697 4.32 -30.15 3.16
CA MET A 697 5.21 -29.28 3.93
C MET A 697 4.45 -28.02 4.36
N VAL A 698 4.46 -27.67 5.65
CA VAL A 698 3.74 -26.47 6.13
C VAL A 698 4.19 -25.20 5.39
N ASP A 699 5.47 -24.87 5.44
CA ASP A 699 5.99 -23.66 4.79
C ASP A 699 5.83 -23.75 3.28
N GLY A 700 6.16 -24.90 2.69
CA GLY A 700 6.03 -25.13 1.24
C GLY A 700 4.60 -24.99 0.72
N ALA A 701 3.60 -25.43 1.48
CA ALA A 701 2.20 -25.31 1.09
C ALA A 701 1.63 -23.90 1.34
N MET A 702 2.07 -23.21 2.40
CA MET A 702 1.82 -21.76 2.55
C MET A 702 2.45 -20.96 1.40
N GLU A 703 3.62 -21.37 0.94
CA GLU A 703 4.34 -20.76 -0.18
C GLU A 703 3.65 -21.00 -1.52
N VAL A 704 3.28 -22.24 -1.85
CA VAL A 704 2.55 -22.56 -3.10
C VAL A 704 1.20 -21.83 -3.17
N LEU A 705 0.45 -21.77 -2.05
CA LEU A 705 -0.79 -21.00 -1.99
C LEU A 705 -0.57 -19.48 -2.06
N ASN A 706 0.55 -18.97 -1.55
CA ASN A 706 0.91 -17.55 -1.66
C ASN A 706 1.41 -17.18 -3.06
N GLU A 707 2.22 -18.01 -3.72
CA GLU A 707 2.71 -17.80 -5.08
C GLU A 707 1.53 -17.82 -6.07
N TRP A 708 0.62 -18.80 -5.94
CA TRP A 708 -0.65 -18.82 -6.66
C TRP A 708 -1.49 -17.54 -6.46
N ALA A 709 -1.55 -17.01 -5.23
CA ALA A 709 -2.27 -15.78 -4.92
C ALA A 709 -1.57 -14.51 -5.45
N PHE A 710 -0.23 -14.48 -5.50
CA PHE A 710 0.53 -13.43 -6.18
C PHE A 710 0.27 -13.44 -7.69
N ASP A 711 0.30 -14.60 -8.35
CA ASP A 711 0.03 -14.74 -9.79
C ASP A 711 -1.40 -14.29 -10.18
N HIS A 712 -2.36 -14.38 -9.25
CA HIS A 712 -3.76 -14.07 -9.51
C HIS A 712 -4.17 -12.65 -9.08
N ALA A 713 -3.75 -12.20 -7.90
CA ALA A 713 -4.21 -10.96 -7.28
C ALA A 713 -3.09 -10.15 -6.60
N ASN A 714 -1.82 -10.46 -6.93
CA ASN A 714 -0.61 -9.72 -6.52
C ASN A 714 -0.43 -9.53 -5.01
N ALA A 715 -0.97 -10.44 -4.19
CA ALA A 715 -0.90 -10.38 -2.73
C ALA A 715 -0.82 -11.79 -2.13
N PRO A 716 -0.18 -11.96 -0.95
CA PRO A 716 -0.16 -13.25 -0.28
C PRO A 716 -1.55 -13.58 0.28
N LEU A 717 -1.97 -14.84 0.19
CA LEU A 717 -3.18 -15.32 0.83
C LEU A 717 -2.98 -15.49 2.34
N ILE A 718 -1.92 -16.18 2.74
CA ILE A 718 -1.61 -16.62 4.09
C ILE A 718 -0.52 -15.73 4.70
N ASP A 719 -0.75 -15.25 5.92
CA ASP A 719 0.21 -14.50 6.74
C ASP A 719 0.67 -15.35 7.94
N ASP A 720 1.98 -15.40 8.17
CA ASP A 720 2.60 -16.42 9.03
C ASP A 720 2.71 -15.97 10.50
N GLY A 721 1.59 -15.50 11.06
CA GLY A 721 1.48 -15.06 12.46
C GLY A 721 1.20 -16.18 13.47
N GLU A 722 0.94 -15.78 14.72
CA GLU A 722 0.36 -16.66 15.75
C GLU A 722 -0.94 -16.03 16.29
N PRO A 723 -2.14 -16.36 15.76
CA PRO A 723 -2.44 -17.39 14.75
C PRO A 723 -2.02 -16.98 13.34
N ILE A 724 -1.91 -17.99 12.47
CA ILE A 724 -1.76 -17.83 11.02
C ILE A 724 -3.03 -17.16 10.50
N TYR A 725 -2.89 -16.02 9.82
CA TYR A 725 -4.01 -15.30 9.22
C TYR A 725 -4.19 -15.71 7.76
N ILE A 726 -5.44 -15.80 7.31
CA ILE A 726 -5.78 -16.18 5.94
C ILE A 726 -6.78 -15.18 5.40
N ASP A 727 -6.42 -14.49 4.32
CA ASP A 727 -7.28 -13.51 3.66
C ASP A 727 -8.36 -14.23 2.84
N VAL A 728 -9.40 -14.69 3.54
CA VAL A 728 -10.59 -15.35 2.99
C VAL A 728 -11.31 -14.47 1.96
N ASN A 729 -11.08 -13.15 1.96
CA ASN A 729 -11.65 -12.24 0.98
C ASN A 729 -10.80 -12.23 -0.30
N LEU A 730 -9.47 -12.22 -0.21
CA LEU A 730 -8.56 -12.42 -1.34
C LEU A 730 -8.74 -13.81 -1.99
N ALA A 731 -8.94 -14.87 -1.20
CA ALA A 731 -9.29 -16.19 -1.76
C ALA A 731 -10.60 -16.14 -2.55
N LYS A 732 -11.62 -15.43 -2.04
CA LYS A 732 -12.88 -15.25 -2.77
C LYS A 732 -12.71 -14.39 -4.02
N GLU A 733 -11.94 -13.30 -3.97
CA GLU A 733 -11.55 -12.46 -5.12
C GLU A 733 -10.98 -13.35 -6.24
N ILE A 734 -9.98 -14.19 -5.94
CA ILE A 734 -9.34 -15.09 -6.91
C ILE A 734 -10.29 -16.20 -7.43
N ILE A 735 -11.18 -16.72 -6.59
CA ILE A 735 -12.08 -17.83 -6.95
C ILE A 735 -13.36 -17.36 -7.68
N HIS A 736 -13.81 -16.12 -7.46
CA HIS A 736 -15.09 -15.59 -7.97
C HIS A 736 -14.95 -14.57 -9.12
N ASP A 737 -13.74 -14.25 -9.58
CA ASP A 737 -13.51 -13.46 -10.79
C ASP A 737 -13.87 -14.28 -12.06
N GLN A 738 -15.19 -14.37 -12.34
CA GLN A 738 -15.83 -14.99 -13.53
C GLN A 738 -16.85 -14.04 -14.20
#